data_AF-A0A6N1E0R5-F1
#
_entry.id   AF-A0A6N1E0R5-F1
#
_cell.length_a   1.000
_cell.length_b   1.000
_cell.length_c   1.000
_cell.angle_alpha   90.00
_cell.angle_beta   90.00
_cell.angle_gamma   90.00
#
_symmetry.space_group_name_H-M   'P 1'
#
loop_
_entity.id
_entity.type
_entity.pdbx_description
1 polymer ?
#
loop_
_entity_poly.entity_id
_entity_poly.type
_entity_poly.pdbx_seq_one_letter_code
_entity_poly.pdbx_strand_id
1 'polypeptide(L)'
;MKNNNFNYFRNNNDSSDEKRAKVKKDFFKWLKIILYLLIFGLTMTGCIQSFVLKNSTTVGNGIEFFRDKNDIAPRVNTFKEREYGNEKTTALPLLDNDGNQTNDKLEISKLQILDQNADKNIYVSDRKILDKLREQTAQNGGEYAVESNGQKIYLSAINIENKKGNNNKFIVENNGRYLFKSANSTSYKYSNEINDIVLLRFLPNAAVPYIDVKTHKIDVKSADGKKTIQKDVYDVDENKNLSVKFISGLQLVNNYSEQNDKPKDVKDQITLANKMYARDVLQEFYNYTFGINSKFLQELNKYTVNKVNNQDFSSVSDYFKSLIKEDKKSIVSQDNTETLFKVSQAEFTLIKMYQETMFNYLNSLGFAPKRKDKNDPKTVDQSKIISSDINKYDLETAKLNVENKDLLFKGDYALQPISNWAESWTYGPFYGLIVYPLSVIVQSLQQSLPNLKGWEAIIAIVISLVLTRLIALALTFKTKMSQSLQEGLRYKKAAIEAKYQGFEKNKQMKMRKNQEIQALYAKYNINPLDQFGSLLISMPIFLAMWRVIQGIPEIKDTVWLGLNFSSVSFQKVMGGDMSYLWILVLTIAIQILSQLLPQFLNRKKFKRTTTISEKNALKKSEKTQKIMVAVFAIITIMFGVGVQVYWLFGGLWQMLEVLSLHKLKKTKWFKEKYSKKLTKKS
;
A
#
# COMPACT_ATOMS: atom_id res chain seq x y z
N MET A 1 -40.50 -51.11 3.12
CA MET A 1 -39.67 -51.09 4.34
C MET A 1 -38.91 -52.40 4.41
N LYS A 2 -37.56 -52.39 4.40
CA LYS A 2 -36.76 -53.56 4.79
C LYS A 2 -36.02 -53.17 6.05
N ASN A 3 -36.54 -53.70 7.15
CA ASN A 3 -36.13 -53.45 8.51
C ASN A 3 -34.71 -54.00 8.70
N ASN A 4 -33.79 -53.14 9.15
CA ASN A 4 -32.38 -53.47 9.38
C ASN A 4 -32.07 -53.52 10.90
N ASN A 5 -33.06 -53.91 11.68
CA ASN A 5 -32.94 -54.15 13.12
C ASN A 5 -33.06 -55.67 13.33
N PHE A 6 -32.22 -56.21 14.23
CA PHE A 6 -31.98 -57.63 14.52
C PHE A 6 -30.84 -58.29 13.72
N ASN A 7 -29.60 -57.87 14.04
CA ASN A 7 -28.39 -58.71 13.93
C ASN A 7 -27.78 -58.92 15.33
N TYR A 8 -28.62 -59.10 16.37
CA TYR A 8 -28.16 -59.33 17.75
C TYR A 8 -27.82 -60.80 18.04
N PHE A 9 -28.27 -61.73 17.20
CA PHE A 9 -28.02 -63.18 17.36
C PHE A 9 -27.29 -63.75 16.14
N ARG A 10 -26.11 -63.23 15.82
CA ARG A 10 -25.16 -63.94 14.96
C ARG A 10 -24.14 -64.61 15.88
N ASN A 11 -24.04 -65.92 15.71
CA ASN A 11 -23.23 -66.83 16.52
C ASN A 11 -21.79 -66.33 16.67
N ASN A 12 -21.23 -66.50 17.88
CA ASN A 12 -20.03 -65.81 18.38
C ASN A 12 -18.72 -66.43 17.88
N ASN A 13 -18.64 -66.79 16.60
CA ASN A 13 -17.45 -67.36 15.94
C ASN A 13 -17.02 -66.50 14.73
N ASP A 14 -16.98 -65.17 14.88
CA ASP A 14 -16.09 -64.38 14.02
C ASP A 14 -14.66 -64.86 14.32
N SER A 15 -13.98 -65.40 13.31
CA SER A 15 -12.59 -65.88 13.43
C SER A 15 -11.70 -64.79 14.06
N SER A 16 -10.65 -65.17 14.79
CA SER A 16 -9.70 -64.22 15.40
C SER A 16 -9.17 -63.21 14.37
N ASP A 17 -9.07 -63.62 13.11
CA ASP A 17 -8.68 -62.79 11.97
C ASP A 17 -9.76 -61.77 11.55
N GLU A 18 -11.06 -62.11 11.60
CA GLU A 18 -12.15 -61.15 11.34
C GLU A 18 -12.25 -60.08 12.43
N LYS A 19 -12.06 -60.46 13.70
CA LYS A 19 -11.98 -59.50 14.82
C LYS A 19 -10.76 -58.57 14.67
N ARG A 20 -9.58 -59.11 14.34
CA ARG A 20 -8.37 -58.32 14.05
C ARG A 20 -8.54 -57.39 12.85
N ALA A 21 -9.18 -57.84 11.78
CA ALA A 21 -9.48 -57.04 10.59
C ALA A 21 -10.46 -55.89 10.90
N LYS A 22 -11.47 -56.15 11.74
CA LYS A 22 -12.44 -55.13 12.20
C LYS A 22 -11.76 -54.07 13.08
N VAL A 23 -10.96 -54.49 14.06
CA VAL A 23 -10.18 -53.57 14.92
C VAL A 23 -9.21 -52.73 14.08
N LYS A 24 -8.49 -53.34 13.13
CA LYS A 24 -7.59 -52.61 12.21
C LYS A 24 -8.37 -51.60 11.37
N LYS A 25 -9.54 -51.98 10.84
CA LYS A 25 -10.41 -51.09 10.06
C LYS A 25 -10.95 -49.92 10.90
N ASP A 26 -11.36 -50.18 12.14
CA ASP A 26 -11.85 -49.14 13.05
C ASP A 26 -10.74 -48.21 13.53
N PHE A 27 -9.52 -48.74 13.76
CA PHE A 27 -8.32 -47.95 14.01
C PHE A 27 -8.01 -47.01 12.84
N PHE A 28 -7.91 -47.53 11.60
CA PHE A 28 -7.65 -46.69 10.42
C PHE A 28 -8.78 -45.67 10.17
N LYS A 29 -10.03 -46.02 10.51
CA LYS A 29 -11.16 -45.10 10.43
C LYS A 29 -11.01 -43.96 11.45
N TRP A 30 -10.67 -44.26 12.70
CA TRP A 30 -10.43 -43.26 13.74
C TRP A 30 -9.19 -42.41 13.45
N LEU A 31 -8.09 -43.01 13.01
CA LEU A 31 -6.89 -42.30 12.57
C LEU A 31 -7.22 -41.29 11.46
N LYS A 32 -8.03 -41.71 10.47
CA LYS A 32 -8.48 -40.84 9.39
C LYS A 32 -9.36 -39.69 9.88
N ILE A 33 -10.24 -39.94 10.86
CA ILE A 33 -11.08 -38.91 11.48
C ILE A 33 -10.22 -37.90 12.25
N ILE A 34 -9.29 -38.37 13.08
CA ILE A 34 -8.37 -37.53 13.84
C ILE A 34 -7.52 -36.68 12.89
N LEU A 35 -6.98 -37.28 11.82
CA LEU A 35 -6.21 -36.57 10.81
C LEU A 35 -7.05 -35.46 10.15
N TYR A 36 -8.31 -35.74 9.78
CA TYR A 36 -9.18 -34.72 9.23
C TYR A 36 -9.54 -33.62 10.23
N LEU A 37 -9.73 -33.95 11.51
CA LEU A 37 -9.98 -32.96 12.55
C LEU A 37 -8.76 -32.07 12.79
N LEU A 38 -7.55 -32.63 12.76
CA LEU A 38 -6.29 -31.88 12.86
C LEU A 38 -6.09 -30.96 11.66
N ILE A 39 -6.25 -31.49 10.44
CA ILE A 39 -6.19 -30.67 9.22
C ILE A 39 -7.25 -29.57 9.30
N PHE A 40 -8.50 -29.92 9.64
CA PHE A 40 -9.57 -28.93 9.79
C PHE A 40 -9.22 -27.84 10.82
N GLY A 41 -8.75 -28.23 12.00
CA GLY A 41 -8.31 -27.31 13.04
C GLY A 41 -7.20 -26.38 12.56
N LEU A 42 -6.14 -26.93 11.97
CA LEU A 42 -5.02 -26.17 11.40
C LEU A 42 -5.47 -25.21 10.29
N THR A 43 -6.41 -25.65 9.45
CA THR A 43 -6.92 -24.83 8.37
C THR A 43 -7.78 -23.69 8.88
N MET A 44 -8.62 -23.93 9.89
CA MET A 44 -9.47 -22.90 10.49
C MET A 44 -8.65 -21.88 11.28
N THR A 45 -7.66 -22.33 12.06
CA THR A 45 -6.73 -21.41 12.75
C THR A 45 -5.93 -20.61 11.73
N GLY A 46 -5.42 -21.25 10.68
CA GLY A 46 -4.74 -20.58 9.56
C GLY A 46 -5.62 -19.54 8.87
N CYS A 47 -6.91 -19.83 8.68
CA CYS A 47 -7.89 -18.87 8.15
C CYS A 47 -8.00 -17.64 9.03
N ILE A 48 -8.24 -17.81 10.32
CA ILE A 48 -8.40 -16.70 11.26
C ILE A 48 -7.09 -15.90 11.37
N GLN A 49 -5.95 -16.58 11.54
CA GLN A 49 -4.62 -15.95 11.58
C GLN A 49 -4.34 -15.13 10.33
N SER A 50 -4.74 -15.63 9.15
CA SER A 50 -4.57 -14.92 7.89
C SER A 50 -5.42 -13.65 7.78
N PHE A 51 -6.38 -13.39 8.65
CA PHE A 51 -7.07 -12.09 8.70
C PHE A 51 -6.63 -11.23 9.89
N VAL A 52 -6.14 -11.84 10.96
CA VAL A 52 -5.69 -11.13 12.18
C VAL A 52 -4.28 -10.57 12.04
N LEU A 53 -3.38 -11.30 11.38
CA LEU A 53 -1.99 -10.87 11.20
C LEU A 53 -1.93 -9.70 10.23
N LYS A 54 -1.61 -8.52 10.75
CA LYS A 54 -1.42 -7.30 9.95
C LYS A 54 -0.29 -7.52 8.95
N ASN A 55 -0.52 -7.13 7.70
CA ASN A 55 0.47 -7.23 6.62
C ASN A 55 0.34 -6.06 5.65
N SER A 56 1.41 -5.75 4.92
CA SER A 56 1.42 -4.73 3.87
C SER A 56 1.83 -5.34 2.53
N THR A 57 1.38 -4.72 1.45
CA THR A 57 1.84 -5.04 0.10
C THR A 57 3.13 -4.31 -0.29
N THR A 58 3.62 -3.40 0.57
CA THR A 58 4.90 -2.69 0.38
C THR A 58 6.08 -3.48 0.95
N VAL A 59 7.27 -3.32 0.36
CA VAL A 59 8.53 -3.96 0.79
C VAL A 59 9.02 -3.34 2.10
N GLY A 60 9.61 -4.15 2.97
CA GLY A 60 10.12 -3.71 4.27
C GLY A 60 9.01 -3.39 5.27
N ASN A 61 7.81 -3.95 5.08
CA ASN A 61 6.61 -3.63 5.87
C ASN A 61 5.74 -4.88 6.11
N GLY A 62 5.49 -5.19 7.37
CA GLY A 62 4.72 -6.38 7.76
C GLY A 62 5.52 -7.69 7.64
N ILE A 63 4.82 -8.80 7.42
CA ILE A 63 5.41 -10.13 7.37
C ILE A 63 6.06 -10.33 6.01
N GLU A 64 7.35 -10.64 6.00
CA GLU A 64 8.11 -10.88 4.78
C GLU A 64 8.92 -12.17 4.87
N PHE A 65 8.97 -12.91 3.76
CA PHE A 65 9.74 -14.13 3.63
C PHE A 65 11.06 -13.82 2.95
N PHE A 66 12.15 -14.22 3.60
CA PHE A 66 13.50 -14.12 3.08
C PHE A 66 14.13 -15.51 3.06
N ARG A 67 15.13 -15.69 2.20
CA ARG A 67 15.90 -16.94 2.14
C ARG A 67 17.00 -16.98 3.20
N ASP A 68 17.56 -15.83 3.52
CA ASP A 68 18.64 -15.64 4.49
C ASP A 68 18.35 -14.39 5.32
N LYS A 69 18.84 -14.35 6.57
CA LYS A 69 18.76 -13.15 7.42
C LYS A 69 19.51 -11.96 6.81
N ASN A 70 20.53 -12.22 6.01
CA ASN A 70 21.33 -11.21 5.34
C ASN A 70 20.62 -10.57 4.13
N ASP A 71 19.52 -11.15 3.67
CA ASP A 71 18.73 -10.64 2.54
C ASP A 71 17.57 -9.73 3.02
N ILE A 72 17.43 -9.50 4.33
CA ILE A 72 16.37 -8.64 4.87
C ILE A 72 16.57 -7.20 4.38
N ALA A 73 15.57 -6.67 3.67
CA ALA A 73 15.61 -5.35 3.06
C ALA A 73 14.77 -4.30 3.84
N PRO A 74 15.16 -3.01 3.81
CA PRO A 74 14.41 -1.94 4.44
C PRO A 74 13.22 -1.48 3.59
N ARG A 75 12.30 -0.69 4.18
CA ARG A 75 11.32 0.06 3.40
C ARG A 75 12.03 1.22 2.70
N VAL A 76 11.97 1.26 1.38
CA VAL A 76 12.51 2.35 0.57
C VAL A 76 11.40 3.29 0.15
N ASN A 77 11.50 4.55 0.57
CA ASN A 77 10.57 5.61 0.17
C ASN A 77 11.17 6.36 -1.01
N THR A 78 10.52 6.25 -2.18
CA THR A 78 11.02 6.83 -3.42
C THR A 78 10.39 8.19 -3.69
N PHE A 79 11.23 9.14 -4.11
CA PHE A 79 10.83 10.47 -4.52
C PHE A 79 11.19 10.68 -5.98
N LYS A 80 10.28 11.31 -6.71
CA LYS A 80 10.46 11.66 -8.12
C LYS A 80 10.37 13.15 -8.31
N GLU A 81 10.95 13.59 -9.41
CA GLU A 81 10.88 14.98 -9.84
C GLU A 81 9.45 15.33 -10.29
N ARG A 82 9.00 16.52 -9.89
CA ARG A 82 7.75 17.14 -10.33
C ARG A 82 8.00 18.61 -10.61
N GLU A 83 7.41 19.13 -11.69
CA GLU A 83 7.39 20.57 -11.91
C GLU A 83 6.49 21.26 -10.87
N TYR A 84 6.99 22.38 -10.34
CA TYR A 84 6.24 23.24 -9.43
C TYR A 84 5.14 24.00 -10.19
N GLY A 85 3.94 24.07 -9.60
CA GLY A 85 2.76 24.72 -10.18
C GLY A 85 2.00 23.88 -11.25
N ASN A 86 0.72 24.19 -11.45
CA ASN A 86 0.02 23.88 -12.71
C ASN A 86 0.21 25.07 -13.66
N GLU A 87 0.02 24.93 -14.97
CA GLU A 87 0.16 25.96 -16.03
C GLU A 87 -0.52 27.34 -15.77
N LYS A 88 -1.27 27.49 -14.65
CA LYS A 88 -2.02 28.70 -14.29
C LYS A 88 -1.60 29.40 -12.99
N THR A 89 -0.62 28.93 -12.22
CA THR A 89 -0.28 29.55 -10.92
C THR A 89 1.22 29.68 -10.72
N THR A 90 1.76 30.91 -10.90
CA THR A 90 2.71 31.58 -9.97
C THR A 90 3.37 32.86 -10.51
N ALA A 91 3.26 33.17 -11.80
CA ALA A 91 3.71 34.47 -12.28
C ALA A 91 2.74 35.57 -11.82
N LEU A 92 3.25 36.60 -11.14
CA LEU A 92 2.54 37.88 -11.15
C LEU A 92 2.36 38.28 -12.63
N PRO A 93 1.17 38.75 -13.05
CA PRO A 93 1.06 39.44 -14.33
C PRO A 93 2.07 40.59 -14.34
N LEU A 94 2.74 40.79 -15.47
CA LEU A 94 3.76 41.83 -15.60
C LEU A 94 3.11 43.18 -15.29
N LEU A 95 3.79 44.00 -14.49
CA LEU A 95 3.30 45.34 -14.17
C LEU A 95 3.81 46.36 -15.19
N ASP A 96 2.97 47.35 -15.53
CA ASP A 96 3.40 48.56 -16.22
C ASP A 96 4.04 49.57 -15.26
N ASN A 97 4.46 50.73 -15.79
CA ASN A 97 5.09 51.79 -14.99
C ASN A 97 4.13 52.45 -13.99
N ASP A 98 2.81 52.28 -14.21
CA ASP A 98 1.75 52.80 -13.35
C ASP A 98 1.28 51.74 -12.33
N GLY A 99 1.95 50.58 -12.26
CA GLY A 99 1.64 49.51 -11.33
C GLY A 99 0.41 48.68 -11.70
N ASN A 100 -0.15 48.83 -12.92
CA ASN A 100 -1.24 48.01 -13.40
C ASN A 100 -0.76 46.66 -13.91
N GLN A 101 -1.59 45.63 -13.67
CA GLN A 101 -1.40 44.31 -14.25
C GLN A 101 -1.63 44.34 -15.76
N THR A 102 -0.66 43.83 -16.52
CA THR A 102 -0.77 43.58 -17.96
C THR A 102 -1.27 42.16 -18.24
N ASN A 103 -1.60 41.88 -19.50
CA ASN A 103 -1.98 40.53 -19.94
C ASN A 103 -0.78 39.58 -20.07
N ASP A 104 0.44 40.14 -20.10
CA ASP A 104 1.67 39.37 -20.21
C ASP A 104 2.06 38.78 -18.86
N LYS A 105 2.64 37.59 -18.86
CA LYS A 105 3.06 36.88 -17.65
C LYS A 105 4.57 36.86 -17.56
N LEU A 106 5.07 37.00 -16.34
CA LEU A 106 6.48 36.81 -16.07
C LEU A 106 6.88 35.34 -16.30
N GLU A 107 7.82 35.09 -17.20
CA GLU A 107 8.38 33.77 -17.42
C GLU A 107 9.57 33.52 -16.47
N ILE A 108 9.36 32.67 -15.47
CA ILE A 108 10.42 32.16 -14.60
C ILE A 108 10.66 30.70 -14.98
N SER A 109 11.93 30.28 -14.98
CA SER A 109 12.28 28.87 -15.18
C SER A 109 11.46 27.96 -14.27
N LYS A 110 10.94 26.88 -14.85
CA LYS A 110 10.17 25.88 -14.12
C LYS A 110 11.01 25.28 -12.99
N LEU A 111 10.53 25.43 -11.76
CA LEU A 111 11.17 24.86 -10.57
C LEU A 111 10.88 23.36 -10.50
N GLN A 112 11.92 22.57 -10.29
CA GLN A 112 11.83 21.12 -10.08
C GLN A 112 11.82 20.85 -8.58
N ILE A 113 10.78 20.15 -8.11
CA ILE A 113 10.63 19.76 -6.71
C ILE A 113 10.50 18.24 -6.59
N LEU A 114 10.68 17.72 -5.38
CA LEU A 114 10.53 16.30 -5.09
C LEU A 114 9.13 16.00 -4.55
N ASP A 115 8.52 14.94 -5.07
CA ASP A 115 7.25 14.41 -4.58
C ASP A 115 7.36 12.89 -4.39
N GLN A 116 6.63 12.35 -3.42
CA GLN A 116 6.70 10.93 -3.09
C GLN A 116 6.05 10.10 -4.21
N ASN A 117 6.81 9.17 -4.78
CA ASN A 117 6.29 8.18 -5.71
C ASN A 117 5.74 6.96 -4.95
N ALA A 118 4.48 7.04 -4.52
CA ALA A 118 3.80 5.97 -3.80
C ALA A 118 3.71 4.64 -4.58
N ASP A 119 3.91 4.68 -5.90
CA ASP A 119 3.79 3.54 -6.79
C ASP A 119 5.10 2.79 -7.03
N LYS A 120 6.19 3.28 -6.46
CA LYS A 120 7.49 2.65 -6.56
C LYS A 120 7.80 1.90 -5.28
N ASN A 121 7.86 0.57 -5.38
CA ASN A 121 7.96 -0.33 -4.23
C ASN A 121 9.27 -1.12 -4.25
N ILE A 122 10.39 -0.43 -4.10
CA ILE A 122 11.72 -0.98 -4.41
C ILE A 122 12.14 -2.08 -3.42
N TYR A 123 12.64 -3.20 -3.95
CA TYR A 123 13.34 -4.22 -3.19
C TYR A 123 14.87 -4.10 -3.37
N VAL A 124 15.57 -3.86 -2.25
CA VAL A 124 17.04 -3.79 -2.23
C VAL A 124 17.62 -5.19 -2.06
N SER A 125 17.96 -5.83 -3.18
CA SER A 125 18.52 -7.19 -3.18
C SER A 125 20.07 -7.24 -3.17
N ASP A 126 20.75 -6.11 -3.33
CA ASP A 126 22.21 -6.07 -3.36
C ASP A 126 22.78 -6.26 -1.95
N ARG A 127 23.41 -7.42 -1.71
CA ARG A 127 24.02 -7.78 -0.43
C ARG A 127 25.07 -6.78 0.04
N LYS A 128 25.84 -6.16 -0.86
CA LYS A 128 26.83 -5.15 -0.47
C LYS A 128 26.17 -3.90 0.11
N ILE A 129 25.02 -3.51 -0.43
CA ILE A 129 24.24 -2.40 0.11
C ILE A 129 23.68 -2.82 1.48
N LEU A 130 23.05 -4.00 1.57
CA LEU A 130 22.47 -4.50 2.83
C LEU A 130 23.51 -4.66 3.96
N ASP A 131 24.72 -5.12 3.64
CA ASP A 131 25.85 -5.21 4.58
C ASP A 131 26.21 -3.83 5.13
N LYS A 132 26.37 -2.83 4.25
CA LYS A 132 26.63 -1.45 4.68
C LYS A 132 25.49 -0.86 5.52
N LEU A 133 24.23 -1.19 5.22
CA LEU A 133 23.09 -0.75 6.04
C LEU A 133 23.12 -1.38 7.44
N ARG A 134 23.48 -2.67 7.54
CA ARG A 134 23.70 -3.36 8.82
C ARG A 134 24.83 -2.72 9.62
N GLU A 135 25.96 -2.48 8.98
CA GLU A 135 27.11 -1.81 9.59
C GLU A 135 26.73 -0.41 10.10
N GLN A 136 26.02 0.38 9.29
CA GLN A 136 25.54 1.71 9.69
C GLN A 136 24.59 1.63 10.89
N THR A 137 23.68 0.66 10.94
CA THR A 137 22.79 0.44 12.09
C THR A 137 23.57 0.10 13.35
N ALA A 138 24.56 -0.79 13.25
CA ALA A 138 25.40 -1.19 14.38
C ALA A 138 26.26 -0.02 14.90
N GLN A 139 26.87 0.76 14.00
CA GLN A 139 27.61 1.98 14.35
C GLN A 139 26.74 3.03 15.04
N ASN A 140 25.44 3.04 14.73
CA ASN A 140 24.45 3.94 15.32
C ASN A 140 23.79 3.35 16.59
N GLY A 141 24.37 2.31 17.18
CA GLY A 141 23.90 1.68 18.43
C GLY A 141 22.54 0.98 18.30
N GLY A 142 22.14 0.58 17.10
CA GLY A 142 20.89 -0.15 16.84
C GLY A 142 21.12 -1.58 16.39
N GLU A 143 20.02 -2.32 16.26
CA GLU A 143 19.98 -3.69 15.74
C GLU A 143 19.23 -3.72 14.41
N TYR A 144 19.73 -4.48 13.44
CA TYR A 144 19.16 -4.53 12.10
C TYR A 144 18.11 -5.64 11.98
N ALA A 145 16.85 -5.28 11.79
CA ALA A 145 15.74 -6.20 11.50
C ALA A 145 15.50 -7.33 12.53
N VAL A 146 15.99 -7.19 13.77
CA VAL A 146 15.75 -8.12 14.87
C VAL A 146 14.67 -7.54 15.78
N GLU A 147 13.86 -8.37 16.44
CA GLU A 147 12.96 -7.89 17.49
C GLU A 147 13.78 -7.44 18.70
N SER A 148 13.60 -6.19 19.13
CA SER A 148 14.34 -5.61 20.25
C SER A 148 13.37 -5.24 21.37
N ASN A 149 13.58 -5.77 22.58
CA ASN A 149 12.69 -5.59 23.75
C ASN A 149 11.21 -5.93 23.48
N GLY A 150 10.94 -6.96 22.66
CA GLY A 150 9.56 -7.36 22.29
C GLY A 150 8.85 -6.38 21.36
N GLN A 151 9.58 -5.42 20.78
CA GLN A 151 9.07 -4.48 19.79
C GLN A 151 9.69 -4.75 18.42
N LYS A 152 8.82 -4.93 17.44
CA LYS A 152 9.19 -5.09 16.03
C LYS A 152 9.71 -3.76 15.47
N ILE A 153 10.73 -3.84 14.62
CA ILE A 153 11.51 -2.68 14.18
C ILE A 153 11.08 -2.17 12.81
N TYR A 154 11.13 -0.85 12.63
CA TYR A 154 10.98 -0.20 11.33
C TYR A 154 12.34 0.17 10.76
N LEU A 155 12.51 -0.07 9.46
CA LEU A 155 13.67 0.31 8.69
C LEU A 155 13.22 1.27 7.59
N SER A 156 13.77 2.50 7.56
CA SER A 156 13.37 3.53 6.60
C SER A 156 14.58 4.00 5.81
N ALA A 157 14.47 3.96 4.48
CA ALA A 157 15.47 4.45 3.54
C ALA A 157 14.84 5.41 2.53
N ILE A 158 15.64 6.30 1.94
CA ILE A 158 15.21 7.26 0.93
C ILE A 158 15.85 6.96 -0.43
N ASN A 159 15.06 7.09 -1.50
CA ASN A 159 15.50 7.03 -2.88
C ASN A 159 15.04 8.26 -3.66
N ILE A 160 15.84 8.74 -4.62
CA ILE A 160 15.48 9.83 -5.55
C ILE A 160 15.75 9.35 -6.98
N GLU A 161 14.73 9.32 -7.84
CA GLU A 161 14.79 8.66 -9.16
C GLU A 161 15.77 9.31 -10.17
N ASN A 162 16.01 10.62 -10.08
CA ASN A 162 16.59 11.41 -11.18
C ASN A 162 17.96 12.06 -10.88
N LYS A 163 18.75 11.61 -9.89
CA LYS A 163 20.14 12.06 -9.78
C LYS A 163 20.92 11.57 -11.03
N LYS A 164 21.03 12.43 -12.04
CA LYS A 164 21.77 12.23 -13.31
C LYS A 164 23.25 12.01 -13.00
N GLY A 165 23.62 10.76 -12.79
CA GLY A 165 25.00 10.33 -12.60
C GLY A 165 25.00 8.87 -12.17
N ASN A 166 25.37 7.99 -13.10
CA ASN A 166 25.66 6.56 -12.94
C ASN A 166 25.32 5.92 -11.59
N ASN A 167 24.34 5.00 -11.64
CA ASN A 167 24.30 3.68 -11.00
C ASN A 167 22.98 3.45 -10.26
N ASN A 168 22.42 2.27 -10.50
CA ASN A 168 21.22 1.67 -9.89
C ASN A 168 21.34 1.50 -8.36
N LYS A 169 21.66 2.58 -7.64
CA LYS A 169 21.63 2.61 -6.18
C LYS A 169 20.22 2.99 -5.79
N PHE A 170 19.49 1.99 -5.32
CA PHE A 170 18.11 2.11 -4.86
C PHE A 170 17.92 2.97 -3.60
N ILE A 171 19.01 3.49 -3.02
CA ILE A 171 19.01 4.32 -1.82
C ILE A 171 20.02 5.45 -2.03
N VAL A 172 19.69 6.66 -1.58
CA VAL A 172 20.59 7.81 -1.57
C VAL A 172 21.81 7.52 -0.69
N GLU A 173 23.02 7.68 -1.25
CA GLU A 173 24.30 7.56 -0.56
C GLU A 173 25.07 8.87 -0.71
N ASN A 174 25.45 9.49 0.41
CA ASN A 174 26.25 10.71 0.47
C ASN A 174 27.42 10.47 1.42
N ASN A 175 28.64 10.85 1.02
CA ASN A 175 29.86 10.72 1.83
C ASN A 175 30.06 9.31 2.44
N GLY A 176 29.71 8.26 1.69
CA GLY A 176 29.82 6.86 2.12
C GLY A 176 28.76 6.41 3.14
N ARG A 177 27.75 7.23 3.43
CA ARG A 177 26.62 6.91 4.30
C ARG A 177 25.32 6.91 3.52
N TYR A 178 24.41 6.00 3.87
CA TYR A 178 23.08 5.97 3.26
C TYR A 178 22.12 6.84 4.05
N LEU A 179 21.20 7.50 3.33
CA LEU A 179 20.06 8.19 3.92
C LEU A 179 19.04 7.14 4.39
N PHE A 180 19.38 6.51 5.51
CA PHE A 180 18.75 5.31 6.06
C PHE A 180 18.82 5.33 7.59
N LYS A 181 17.77 4.84 8.24
CA LYS A 181 17.74 4.66 9.69
C LYS A 181 16.91 3.44 10.14
N SER A 182 17.43 2.74 11.15
CA SER A 182 16.66 1.79 11.97
C SER A 182 15.96 2.51 13.13
N ALA A 183 14.72 2.14 13.43
CA ALA A 183 13.91 2.79 14.46
C ALA A 183 14.51 2.69 15.88
N ASN A 184 15.32 1.66 16.16
CA ASN A 184 15.95 1.45 17.46
C ASN A 184 17.37 2.03 17.56
N SER A 185 17.93 2.60 16.49
CA SER A 185 19.24 3.27 16.57
C SER A 185 19.18 4.46 17.53
N THR A 186 20.11 4.47 18.49
CA THR A 186 20.22 5.47 19.56
C THR A 186 20.98 6.72 19.14
N SER A 187 21.84 6.61 18.12
CA SER A 187 22.53 7.76 17.52
C SER A 187 22.24 7.86 16.02
N TYR A 188 22.60 9.00 15.43
CA TYR A 188 22.57 9.19 14.00
C TYR A 188 23.67 10.16 13.58
N LYS A 189 24.46 9.79 12.57
CA LYS A 189 25.40 10.69 11.93
C LYS A 189 24.87 11.08 10.56
N TYR A 190 24.85 12.38 10.30
CA TYR A 190 24.41 12.95 9.03
C TYR A 190 25.18 12.36 7.84
N SER A 191 24.43 12.04 6.80
CA SER A 191 24.95 11.66 5.48
C SER A 191 25.26 12.89 4.63
N ASN A 192 24.46 13.96 4.77
CA ASN A 192 24.75 15.26 4.17
C ASN A 192 25.57 16.17 5.09
N GLU A 193 26.24 17.15 4.49
CA GLU A 193 26.66 18.34 5.20
C GLU A 193 25.44 19.19 5.57
N ILE A 194 25.29 19.50 6.85
CA ILE A 194 24.12 20.21 7.38
C ILE A 194 24.39 21.71 7.35
N ASN A 195 23.75 22.39 6.41
CA ASN A 195 23.83 23.84 6.24
C ASN A 195 22.61 24.52 6.83
N ASP A 196 22.73 25.77 7.27
CA ASP A 196 21.59 26.56 7.71
C ASP A 196 20.50 26.65 6.63
N ILE A 197 19.29 26.26 6.99
CA ILE A 197 18.10 26.48 6.17
C ILE A 197 17.26 27.56 6.85
N VAL A 198 17.23 28.73 6.22
CA VAL A 198 16.48 29.89 6.69
C VAL A 198 15.31 30.15 5.75
N LEU A 199 14.18 30.50 6.35
CA LEU A 199 12.98 30.90 5.63
C LEU A 199 12.31 32.06 6.35
N LEU A 200 11.35 32.69 5.68
CA LEU A 200 10.40 33.55 6.34
C LEU A 200 9.56 32.73 7.31
N ARG A 201 9.03 33.40 8.34
CA ARG A 201 8.29 32.73 9.42
C ARG A 201 7.28 31.73 8.88
N PHE A 202 7.33 30.51 9.41
CA PHE A 202 6.37 29.45 9.11
C PHE A 202 5.02 29.84 9.71
N LEU A 203 4.10 30.33 8.88
CA LEU A 203 2.77 30.77 9.27
C LEU A 203 1.76 29.65 8.96
N PRO A 204 1.24 28.92 9.97
CA PRO A 204 0.17 27.95 9.74
C PRO A 204 -1.19 28.61 9.42
N ASN A 205 -1.28 29.95 9.42
CA ASN A 205 -2.50 30.70 9.07
C ASN A 205 -2.31 31.47 7.76
N ALA A 206 -3.13 31.15 6.76
CA ALA A 206 -3.10 31.79 5.44
C ALA A 206 -3.52 33.27 5.43
N ALA A 207 -4.06 33.80 6.55
CA ALA A 207 -4.55 35.17 6.64
C ALA A 207 -3.45 36.24 6.74
N VAL A 208 -2.22 35.87 7.10
CA VAL A 208 -1.09 36.80 7.21
C VAL A 208 -0.07 36.48 6.12
N PRO A 209 0.23 37.43 5.21
CA PRO A 209 1.25 37.20 4.18
C PRO A 209 2.64 37.13 4.81
N TYR A 210 3.54 36.31 4.25
CA TYR A 210 4.96 36.31 4.67
C TYR A 210 5.75 37.49 4.09
N ILE A 211 5.27 38.06 2.98
CA ILE A 211 5.78 39.27 2.34
C ILE A 211 4.60 40.02 1.72
N ASP A 212 4.54 41.34 1.91
CA ASP A 212 3.50 42.19 1.34
C ASP A 212 4.09 43.45 0.71
N VAL A 213 3.44 43.92 -0.35
CA VAL A 213 3.88 45.07 -1.16
C VAL A 213 2.93 46.24 -1.01
N LYS A 214 3.46 47.45 -1.20
CA LYS A 214 2.66 48.67 -1.21
C LYS A 214 1.71 48.68 -2.39
N THR A 215 0.52 49.21 -2.13
CA THR A 215 -0.47 49.53 -3.14
C THR A 215 -0.95 50.96 -2.92
N HIS A 216 -1.34 51.64 -4.00
CA HIS A 216 -1.97 52.95 -3.96
C HIS A 216 -3.21 52.94 -4.85
N LYS A 217 -4.15 53.86 -4.58
CA LYS A 217 -5.41 53.95 -5.32
C LYS A 217 -5.24 54.92 -6.48
N ILE A 218 -5.65 54.49 -7.67
CA ILE A 218 -5.80 55.36 -8.84
C ILE A 218 -7.27 55.46 -9.24
N ASP A 219 -7.65 56.63 -9.74
CA ASP A 219 -8.98 56.90 -10.27
C ASP A 219 -9.06 56.46 -11.74
N VAL A 220 -9.86 55.44 -12.02
CA VAL A 220 -10.07 54.90 -13.37
C VAL A 220 -11.49 55.21 -13.82
N LYS A 221 -11.65 55.83 -14.99
CA LYS A 221 -12.98 56.05 -15.57
C LYS A 221 -13.57 54.72 -16.06
N SER A 222 -14.82 54.45 -15.71
CA SER A 222 -15.62 53.34 -16.20
C SER A 222 -15.69 53.34 -17.73
N ALA A 223 -15.90 52.17 -18.35
CA ALA A 223 -15.92 52.01 -19.81
C ALA A 223 -16.97 52.88 -20.55
N ASP A 224 -18.00 53.33 -19.82
CA ASP A 224 -19.03 54.26 -20.28
C ASP A 224 -18.70 55.74 -20.03
N GLY A 225 -17.54 56.05 -19.43
CA GLY A 225 -17.05 57.40 -19.13
C GLY A 225 -17.78 58.13 -18.00
N LYS A 226 -18.80 57.53 -17.39
CA LYS A 226 -19.74 58.22 -16.48
C LYS A 226 -19.40 58.09 -15.00
N LYS A 227 -18.57 57.12 -14.61
CA LYS A 227 -18.20 56.85 -13.20
C LYS A 227 -16.70 56.77 -13.04
N THR A 228 -16.17 57.36 -11.99
CA THR A 228 -14.79 57.15 -11.53
C THR A 228 -14.80 56.01 -10.52
N ILE A 229 -13.98 55.00 -10.78
CA ILE A 229 -13.80 53.84 -9.91
C ILE A 229 -12.38 53.90 -9.35
N GLN A 230 -12.25 53.81 -8.03
CA GLN A 230 -10.93 53.66 -7.40
C GLN A 230 -10.44 52.22 -7.56
N LYS A 231 -9.25 52.07 -8.13
CA LYS A 231 -8.58 50.79 -8.33
C LYS A 231 -7.26 50.79 -7.55
N ASP A 232 -7.01 49.74 -6.78
CA ASP A 232 -5.70 49.53 -6.16
C ASP A 232 -4.70 49.04 -7.22
N VAL A 233 -3.56 49.72 -7.31
CA VAL A 233 -2.41 49.35 -8.15
C VAL A 233 -1.17 49.20 -7.28
N TYR A 234 -0.18 48.45 -7.77
CA TYR A 234 1.06 48.21 -7.05
C TYR A 234 1.95 49.46 -7.08
N ASP A 235 2.62 49.74 -5.98
CA ASP A 235 3.67 50.76 -5.94
C ASP A 235 4.96 50.18 -6.53
N VAL A 236 5.37 50.74 -7.67
CA VAL A 236 6.55 50.32 -8.42
C VAL A 236 7.48 51.51 -8.70
N ASP A 237 8.77 51.25 -8.85
CA ASP A 237 9.73 52.27 -9.28
C ASP A 237 9.90 52.34 -10.80
N GLU A 238 10.80 53.22 -11.28
CA GLU A 238 11.09 53.40 -12.71
C GLU A 238 11.54 52.10 -13.41
N ASN A 239 12.10 51.15 -12.66
CA ASN A 239 12.52 49.84 -13.14
C ASN A 239 11.47 48.75 -12.90
N LYS A 240 10.25 49.14 -12.50
CA LYS A 240 9.12 48.27 -12.16
C LYS A 240 9.38 47.33 -10.98
N ASN A 241 10.30 47.71 -10.09
CA ASN A 241 10.54 46.98 -8.84
C ASN A 241 9.45 47.30 -7.84
N LEU A 242 8.97 46.29 -7.14
CA LEU A 242 7.91 46.37 -6.14
C LEU A 242 8.45 46.95 -4.83
N SER A 243 7.74 47.94 -4.27
CA SER A 243 7.98 48.45 -2.92
C SER A 243 7.43 47.48 -1.87
N VAL A 244 8.30 46.82 -1.10
CA VAL A 244 7.89 45.93 0.00
C VAL A 244 7.55 46.75 1.24
N LYS A 245 6.37 46.51 1.84
CA LYS A 245 5.92 47.17 3.09
C LYS A 245 5.98 46.28 4.32
N PHE A 246 5.97 44.96 4.12
CA PHE A 246 5.96 44.00 5.22
C PHE A 246 6.73 42.72 4.87
N ILE A 247 7.41 42.16 5.87
CA ILE A 247 7.98 40.82 5.84
C ILE A 247 7.89 40.13 7.22
N SER A 248 7.65 38.83 7.24
CA SER A 248 7.30 38.09 8.47
C SER A 248 8.46 37.76 9.41
N GLY A 249 9.70 38.19 9.10
CA GLY A 249 10.91 37.86 9.85
C GLY A 249 11.47 36.49 9.47
N LEU A 250 12.63 36.14 10.04
CA LEU A 250 13.35 34.91 9.71
C LEU A 250 13.09 33.79 10.72
N GLN A 251 13.20 32.56 10.24
CA GLN A 251 13.14 31.36 11.05
C GLN A 251 14.20 30.37 10.58
N LEU A 252 14.89 29.73 11.54
CA LEU A 252 15.94 28.75 11.27
C LEU A 252 15.42 27.34 11.47
N VAL A 253 15.72 26.42 10.55
CA VAL A 253 15.49 25.00 10.80
C VAL A 253 16.56 24.47 11.75
N ASN A 254 16.16 23.83 12.85
CA ASN A 254 17.11 23.31 13.82
C ASN A 254 18.01 22.20 13.21
N ASN A 255 19.31 22.26 13.49
CA ASN A 255 20.33 21.39 12.93
C ASN A 255 20.69 20.18 13.81
N TYR A 256 20.09 20.04 15.01
CA TYR A 256 20.23 18.93 15.97
C TYR A 256 21.63 18.31 16.12
N SER A 257 22.20 18.38 17.32
CA SER A 257 23.50 17.76 17.61
C SER A 257 23.49 17.07 18.96
N GLU A 258 24.15 15.91 19.06
CA GLU A 258 24.35 15.20 20.33
C GLU A 258 25.05 16.06 21.39
N GLN A 259 25.88 17.02 20.98
CA GLN A 259 26.59 17.93 21.90
C GLN A 259 25.65 18.97 22.53
N ASN A 260 24.71 19.51 21.74
CA ASN A 260 23.84 20.62 22.13
C ASN A 260 22.48 20.14 22.67
N ASP A 261 21.94 19.05 22.11
CA ASP A 261 20.64 18.48 22.44
C ASP A 261 20.79 17.26 23.36
N LYS A 262 21.46 17.44 24.51
CA LYS A 262 21.85 16.34 25.42
C LYS A 262 20.64 15.45 25.81
N PRO A 263 20.57 14.20 25.33
CA PRO A 263 19.47 13.30 25.64
C PRO A 263 19.61 12.76 27.07
N LYS A 264 18.49 12.58 27.78
CA LYS A 264 18.50 12.15 29.20
C LYS A 264 18.46 10.63 29.36
N ASP A 265 17.84 9.94 28.42
CA ASP A 265 17.66 8.49 28.42
C ASP A 265 17.73 7.92 26.99
N VAL A 266 17.65 6.59 26.87
CA VAL A 266 17.70 5.88 25.58
C VAL A 266 16.54 6.28 24.65
N LYS A 267 15.37 6.62 25.19
CA LYS A 267 14.22 7.03 24.39
C LYS A 267 14.41 8.44 23.81
N ASP A 268 15.02 9.33 24.59
CA ASP A 268 15.42 10.66 24.14
C ASP A 268 16.55 10.58 23.11
N GLN A 269 17.50 9.65 23.26
CA GLN A 269 18.53 9.34 22.26
C GLN A 269 17.91 8.93 20.92
N ILE A 270 17.02 7.93 20.92
CA ILE A 270 16.30 7.49 19.70
C ILE A 270 15.49 8.64 19.09
N THR A 271 14.83 9.44 19.94
CA THR A 271 14.05 10.60 19.48
C THR A 271 14.96 11.63 18.81
N LEU A 272 16.10 11.98 19.41
CA LEU A 272 17.07 12.89 18.82
C LEU A 272 17.60 12.35 17.49
N ALA A 273 17.97 11.07 17.43
CA ALA A 273 18.42 10.40 16.22
C ALA A 273 17.34 10.44 15.11
N ASN A 274 16.06 10.29 15.44
CA ASN A 274 14.96 10.42 14.47
C ASN A 274 14.83 11.87 13.95
N LYS A 275 15.03 12.87 14.80
CA LYS A 275 15.03 14.29 14.39
C LYS A 275 16.20 14.63 13.48
N MET A 276 17.40 14.12 13.81
CA MET A 276 18.58 14.26 12.96
C MET A 276 18.35 13.61 11.59
N TYR A 277 17.79 12.39 11.55
CA TYR A 277 17.43 11.76 10.27
C TYR A 277 16.43 12.60 9.46
N ALA A 278 15.36 13.11 10.07
CA ALA A 278 14.40 13.98 9.38
C ALA A 278 15.05 15.27 8.85
N ARG A 279 16.01 15.84 9.59
CA ARG A 279 16.78 17.02 9.19
C ARG A 279 17.73 16.73 8.03
N ASP A 280 18.33 15.54 7.99
CA ASP A 280 19.17 15.08 6.88
C ASP A 280 18.34 14.88 5.60
N VAL A 281 17.17 14.26 5.73
CA VAL A 281 16.23 14.12 4.60
C VAL A 281 15.80 15.48 4.06
N LEU A 282 15.48 16.44 4.95
CA LEU A 282 15.19 17.81 4.53
C LEU A 282 16.40 18.45 3.83
N GLN A 283 17.63 18.22 4.32
CA GLN A 283 18.84 18.74 3.69
C GLN A 283 19.00 18.22 2.26
N GLU A 284 18.74 16.92 2.04
CA GLU A 284 18.76 16.32 0.70
C GLU A 284 17.73 16.99 -0.24
N PHE A 285 16.51 17.21 0.25
CA PHE A 285 15.43 17.82 -0.55
C PHE A 285 15.73 19.29 -0.85
N TYR A 286 16.28 20.01 0.13
CA TYR A 286 16.74 21.37 -0.02
C TYR A 286 17.89 21.46 -1.03
N ASN A 287 18.92 20.61 -0.89
CA ASN A 287 20.06 20.58 -1.81
C ASN A 287 19.62 20.27 -3.25
N TYR A 288 18.64 19.37 -3.42
CA TYR A 288 18.08 19.06 -4.73
C TYR A 288 17.37 20.27 -5.36
N THR A 289 16.56 20.99 -4.58
CA THR A 289 15.65 22.04 -5.09
C THR A 289 16.29 23.43 -5.13
N PHE A 290 17.08 23.76 -4.10
CA PHE A 290 17.57 25.09 -3.75
C PHE A 290 19.09 25.14 -3.51
N GLY A 291 19.81 24.04 -3.73
CA GLY A 291 21.25 23.97 -3.53
C GLY A 291 22.03 24.92 -4.46
N ILE A 292 23.35 25.00 -4.23
CA ILE A 292 24.24 25.94 -4.94
C ILE A 292 24.20 25.82 -6.47
N ASN A 293 24.00 24.59 -6.98
CA ASN A 293 23.91 24.30 -8.41
C ASN A 293 22.47 24.25 -8.94
N SER A 294 21.49 24.65 -8.12
CA SER A 294 20.08 24.61 -8.51
C SER A 294 19.75 25.74 -9.50
N LYS A 295 18.84 25.46 -10.44
CA LYS A 295 18.27 26.48 -11.32
C LYS A 295 17.58 27.59 -10.52
N PHE A 296 17.00 27.24 -9.36
CA PHE A 296 16.35 28.21 -8.49
C PHE A 296 17.32 29.30 -8.02
N LEU A 297 18.48 28.90 -7.47
CA LEU A 297 19.46 29.86 -6.97
C LEU A 297 20.05 30.72 -8.10
N GLN A 298 20.25 30.13 -9.28
CA GLN A 298 20.69 30.87 -10.47
C GLN A 298 19.67 31.95 -10.88
N GLU A 299 18.39 31.61 -10.95
CA GLU A 299 17.32 32.58 -11.25
C GLU A 299 17.19 33.64 -10.15
N LEU A 300 17.33 33.25 -8.88
CA LEU A 300 17.32 34.19 -7.76
C LEU A 300 18.46 35.21 -7.92
N ASN A 301 19.70 34.75 -8.09
CA ASN A 301 20.87 35.61 -8.28
C ASN A 301 20.75 36.49 -9.53
N LYS A 302 20.09 36.02 -10.59
CA LYS A 302 19.84 36.80 -11.80
C LYS A 302 18.89 37.98 -11.55
N TYR A 303 17.84 37.78 -10.75
CA TYR A 303 16.78 38.77 -10.56
C TYR A 303 16.86 39.59 -9.27
N THR A 304 17.76 39.24 -8.35
CA THR A 304 17.95 40.00 -7.11
C THR A 304 18.49 41.39 -7.40
N VAL A 305 17.73 42.40 -6.94
CA VAL A 305 18.05 43.82 -7.13
C VAL A 305 19.17 44.27 -6.18
N ASN A 306 19.15 43.80 -4.93
CA ASN A 306 20.03 44.27 -3.86
C ASN A 306 21.13 43.26 -3.52
N LYS A 307 22.10 43.07 -4.42
CA LYS A 307 23.25 42.21 -4.14
C LYS A 307 24.18 42.84 -3.10
N VAL A 308 24.68 42.03 -2.17
CA VAL A 308 25.71 42.46 -1.22
C VAL A 308 27.05 42.50 -1.96
N ASN A 309 27.71 43.66 -2.00
CA ASN A 309 29.00 43.85 -2.70
C ASN A 309 28.99 43.42 -4.19
N ASN A 310 27.84 43.47 -4.87
CA ASN A 310 27.65 42.96 -6.23
C ASN A 310 27.99 41.46 -6.42
N GLN A 311 27.97 40.66 -5.36
CA GLN A 311 28.23 39.23 -5.43
C GLN A 311 26.93 38.42 -5.43
N ASP A 312 26.98 37.28 -6.11
CA ASP A 312 25.92 36.28 -6.10
C ASP A 312 25.85 35.57 -4.75
N PHE A 313 24.63 35.20 -4.32
CA PHE A 313 24.43 34.45 -3.09
C PHE A 313 24.81 32.98 -3.28
N SER A 314 25.52 32.42 -2.30
CA SER A 314 25.90 31.00 -2.26
C SER A 314 24.75 30.09 -1.81
N SER A 315 23.73 30.64 -1.14
CA SER A 315 22.55 29.92 -0.71
C SER A 315 21.31 30.83 -0.63
N VAL A 316 20.12 30.23 -0.70
CA VAL A 316 18.86 30.96 -0.49
C VAL A 316 18.76 31.49 0.95
N SER A 317 19.34 30.78 1.92
CA SER A 317 19.46 31.24 3.30
C SER A 317 20.24 32.55 3.42
N ASP A 318 21.38 32.69 2.73
CA ASP A 318 22.18 33.93 2.75
C ASP A 318 21.43 35.09 2.13
N TYR A 319 20.67 34.82 1.06
CA TYR A 319 19.76 35.80 0.47
C TYR A 319 18.73 36.30 1.50
N PHE A 320 18.01 35.39 2.18
CA PHE A 320 17.03 35.81 3.20
C PHE A 320 17.68 36.54 4.39
N LYS A 321 18.87 36.11 4.84
CA LYS A 321 19.65 36.81 5.86
C LYS A 321 20.05 38.22 5.40
N SER A 322 20.34 38.43 4.12
CA SER A 322 20.69 39.74 3.57
C SER A 322 19.50 40.71 3.49
N LEU A 323 18.29 40.19 3.23
CA LEU A 323 17.06 40.99 3.18
C LEU A 323 16.70 41.59 4.54
N ILE A 324 17.06 40.91 5.63
CA ILE A 324 16.72 41.29 7.00
C ILE A 324 18.02 41.46 7.80
N LYS A 325 18.55 42.70 7.85
CA LYS A 325 19.70 43.03 8.72
C LYS A 325 19.26 43.08 10.19
N GLU A 326 19.99 42.40 11.07
CA GLU A 326 19.73 42.27 12.52
C GLU A 326 19.53 43.61 13.25
N ASP A 327 20.14 44.70 12.77
CA ASP A 327 20.03 46.02 13.40
C ASP A 327 18.69 46.75 13.17
N LYS A 328 17.83 46.29 12.26
CA LYS A 328 16.53 46.94 11.99
C LYS A 328 15.42 46.28 12.82
N LYS A 329 15.23 46.79 14.04
CA LYS A 329 14.08 46.46 14.93
C LYS A 329 12.70 46.85 14.36
N SER A 330 12.63 47.55 13.23
CA SER A 330 11.39 48.05 12.61
C SER A 330 11.15 47.40 11.24
N ILE A 331 10.33 46.35 11.18
CA ILE A 331 9.92 45.73 9.91
C ILE A 331 8.41 45.48 9.84
N VAL A 332 7.64 46.40 10.42
CA VAL A 332 6.19 46.46 10.24
C VAL A 332 5.83 47.92 10.01
N SER A 333 5.65 48.32 8.74
CA SER A 333 4.80 49.47 8.44
C SER A 333 3.37 48.94 8.44
N GLN A 334 2.68 49.01 9.58
CA GLN A 334 1.25 48.64 9.63
C GLN A 334 0.40 49.60 8.75
N ASP A 335 0.93 50.77 8.41
CA ASP A 335 0.16 51.87 7.84
C ASP A 335 0.38 52.11 6.34
N ASN A 336 1.03 51.19 5.61
CA ASN A 336 1.33 51.36 4.16
C ASN A 336 2.22 52.60 3.87
N THR A 337 2.83 53.19 4.90
CA THR A 337 3.54 54.49 4.86
C THR A 337 5.00 54.34 4.48
N GLU A 338 5.71 53.30 4.91
CA GLU A 338 7.16 53.14 4.72
C GLU A 338 7.51 51.98 3.79
N THR A 339 8.47 52.23 2.88
CA THR A 339 9.02 51.19 1.99
C THR A 339 10.25 50.59 2.67
N LEU A 340 10.23 49.27 2.92
CA LEU A 340 11.31 48.57 3.62
C LEU A 340 12.52 48.34 2.72
N PHE A 341 12.26 47.81 1.53
CA PHE A 341 13.20 47.56 0.45
C PHE A 341 12.41 47.34 -0.84
N LYS A 342 13.11 47.29 -1.97
CA LYS A 342 12.54 47.00 -3.28
C LYS A 342 13.00 45.64 -3.78
N VAL A 343 12.11 44.94 -4.47
CA VAL A 343 12.41 43.65 -5.13
C VAL A 343 11.89 43.67 -6.56
N SER A 344 12.55 42.95 -7.45
CA SER A 344 11.97 42.76 -8.79
C SER A 344 10.71 41.90 -8.70
N GLN A 345 9.84 41.98 -9.72
CA GLN A 345 8.65 41.12 -9.79
C GLN A 345 9.02 39.62 -9.78
N ALA A 346 10.14 39.27 -10.41
CA ALA A 346 10.67 37.91 -10.45
C ALA A 346 11.22 37.45 -9.10
N GLU A 347 11.99 38.31 -8.44
CA GLU A 347 12.47 38.06 -7.08
C GLU A 347 11.32 37.83 -6.10
N PHE A 348 10.26 38.65 -6.18
CA PHE A 348 9.05 38.46 -5.36
C PHE A 348 8.37 37.11 -5.61
N THR A 349 8.20 36.70 -6.87
CA THR A 349 7.65 35.38 -7.18
C THR A 349 8.55 34.26 -6.68
N LEU A 350 9.86 34.35 -6.84
CA LEU A 350 10.81 33.34 -6.35
C LEU A 350 10.75 33.19 -4.82
N ILE A 351 10.62 34.30 -4.07
CA ILE A 351 10.39 34.24 -2.62
C ILE A 351 9.15 33.41 -2.31
N LYS A 352 8.02 33.67 -3.00
CA LYS A 352 6.78 32.91 -2.80
C LYS A 352 6.95 31.43 -3.09
N MET A 353 7.57 31.10 -4.22
CA MET A 353 7.83 29.72 -4.64
C MET A 353 8.69 28.97 -3.61
N TYR A 354 9.74 29.61 -3.11
CA TYR A 354 10.57 29.05 -2.04
C TYR A 354 9.75 28.80 -0.77
N GLN A 355 8.98 29.80 -0.31
CA GLN A 355 8.19 29.69 0.91
C GLN A 355 7.17 28.55 0.84
N GLU A 356 6.42 28.45 -0.26
CA GLU A 356 5.40 27.41 -0.44
C GLU A 356 6.03 26.01 -0.53
N THR A 357 7.13 25.88 -1.26
CA THR A 357 7.83 24.59 -1.40
C THR A 357 8.44 24.16 -0.07
N MET A 358 9.11 25.07 0.64
CA MET A 358 9.66 24.79 1.97
C MET A 358 8.55 24.45 2.97
N PHE A 359 7.41 25.15 2.93
CA PHE A 359 6.26 24.80 3.74
C PHE A 359 5.81 23.35 3.50
N ASN A 360 5.71 22.93 2.24
CA ASN A 360 5.33 21.57 1.88
C ASN A 360 6.35 20.54 2.38
N TYR A 361 7.65 20.78 2.16
CA TYR A 361 8.71 19.90 2.66
C TYR A 361 8.69 19.80 4.19
N LEU A 362 8.70 20.94 4.88
CA LEU A 362 8.69 21.00 6.35
C LEU A 362 7.46 20.27 6.92
N ASN A 363 6.27 20.53 6.38
CA ASN A 363 5.05 19.89 6.83
C ASN A 363 5.06 18.37 6.58
N SER A 364 5.53 17.93 5.41
CA SER A 364 5.64 16.50 5.07
C SER A 364 6.64 15.74 5.96
N LEU A 365 7.69 16.43 6.42
CA LEU A 365 8.75 15.89 7.27
C LEU A 365 8.50 16.11 8.77
N GLY A 366 7.39 16.76 9.13
CA GLY A 366 6.95 16.95 10.52
C GLY A 366 7.64 18.09 11.27
N PHE A 367 8.21 19.07 10.56
CA PHE A 367 8.76 20.30 11.14
C PHE A 367 7.66 21.32 11.43
N ALA A 368 7.69 21.91 12.62
CA ALA A 368 6.79 22.98 13.01
C ALA A 368 7.46 23.91 14.05
N PRO A 369 6.90 25.11 14.31
CA PRO A 369 7.36 26.00 15.37
C PRO A 369 7.23 25.34 16.75
N LYS A 370 8.17 25.63 17.66
CA LYS A 370 8.11 25.12 19.04
C LYS A 370 6.87 25.66 19.76
N ARG A 371 5.95 24.79 20.19
CA ARG A 371 4.77 25.17 20.98
C ARG A 371 5.15 25.42 22.44
N LYS A 372 4.58 26.46 23.04
CA LYS A 372 4.71 26.71 24.50
C LYS A 372 3.80 25.80 25.31
N ASP A 373 2.63 25.41 24.79
CA ASP A 373 1.69 24.50 25.45
C ASP A 373 1.03 23.50 24.48
N LYS A 374 0.58 22.33 24.96
CA LYS A 374 -0.08 21.29 24.15
C LYS A 374 -1.52 21.64 23.76
N ASN A 375 -2.17 22.47 24.57
CA ASN A 375 -3.54 22.95 24.35
C ASN A 375 -3.58 24.27 23.57
N ASP A 376 -2.42 24.84 23.24
CA ASP A 376 -2.34 26.02 22.40
C ASP A 376 -2.81 25.60 20.99
N PRO A 377 -3.94 26.13 20.49
CA PRO A 377 -4.40 25.76 19.16
C PRO A 377 -3.28 26.06 18.16
N LYS A 378 -3.26 25.36 17.01
CA LYS A 378 -2.35 25.68 15.88
C LYS A 378 -2.42 27.17 15.46
N THR A 379 -3.46 27.85 15.94
CA THR A 379 -3.76 29.26 15.84
C THR A 379 -3.49 29.98 17.18
N VAL A 380 -2.26 29.97 17.70
CA VAL A 380 -1.84 31.10 18.57
C VAL A 380 -2.24 32.35 17.82
N ASP A 381 -2.98 33.25 18.44
CA ASP A 381 -3.49 34.47 17.80
C ASP A 381 -2.32 35.25 17.19
N GLN A 382 -2.08 35.00 15.89
CA GLN A 382 -0.87 35.41 15.20
C GLN A 382 -0.81 36.93 15.04
N SER A 383 -1.94 37.60 15.23
CA SER A 383 -2.04 39.05 15.29
C SER A 383 -1.23 39.64 16.46
N LYS A 384 -1.21 38.98 17.63
CA LYS A 384 -0.39 39.40 18.79
C LYS A 384 1.09 39.10 18.63
N ILE A 385 1.42 38.06 17.88
CA ILE A 385 2.79 37.65 17.55
C ILE A 385 3.48 38.67 16.62
N ILE A 386 2.71 39.34 15.76
CA ILE A 386 3.21 40.33 14.79
C ILE A 386 3.58 41.65 15.47
N SER A 387 3.02 41.94 16.66
CA SER A 387 3.06 43.29 17.25
C SER A 387 4.00 43.49 18.45
N SER A 388 4.60 42.46 19.08
CA SER A 388 5.32 42.72 20.36
C SER A 388 6.61 41.95 20.67
N ASP A 389 7.05 40.96 19.90
CA ASP A 389 8.24 40.17 20.31
C ASP A 389 9.53 40.62 19.62
N ILE A 390 10.39 41.26 20.42
CA ILE A 390 11.78 41.68 20.11
C ILE A 390 12.64 40.49 19.58
N ASN A 391 12.21 39.23 19.79
CA ASN A 391 12.89 38.00 19.38
C ASN A 391 12.58 37.53 17.94
N LYS A 392 11.83 38.29 17.13
CA LYS A 392 11.44 37.92 15.76
C LYS A 392 12.62 37.70 14.79
N TYR A 393 13.80 38.22 15.13
CA TYR A 393 15.00 38.20 14.27
C TYR A 393 16.17 37.42 14.87
N ASP A 394 16.02 36.96 16.11
CA ASP A 394 17.02 36.12 16.72
C ASP A 394 16.83 34.68 16.24
N LEU A 395 17.66 34.28 15.28
CA LEU A 395 17.65 32.94 14.71
C LEU A 395 17.94 31.84 15.75
N GLU A 396 18.58 32.18 16.87
CA GLU A 396 18.84 31.22 17.95
C GLU A 396 17.56 30.82 18.67
N THR A 397 16.63 31.75 18.85
CA THR A 397 15.34 31.50 19.51
C THR A 397 14.23 31.13 18.53
N ALA A 398 14.28 31.61 17.29
CA ALA A 398 13.30 31.34 16.23
C ALA A 398 13.57 30.03 15.46
N LYS A 399 13.61 28.88 16.17
CA LYS A 399 13.90 27.57 15.56
C LYS A 399 12.64 26.74 15.22
N LEU A 400 12.59 26.17 14.01
CA LEU A 400 11.67 25.09 13.64
C LEU A 400 12.19 23.76 14.13
N ASN A 401 11.30 22.96 14.71
CA ASN A 401 11.63 21.66 15.26
C ASN A 401 10.76 20.56 14.68
N VAL A 402 11.32 19.37 14.59
CA VAL A 402 10.55 18.15 14.31
C VAL A 402 9.69 17.85 15.54
N GLU A 403 8.36 17.91 15.37
CA GLU A 403 7.38 17.63 16.45
C GLU A 403 7.18 16.12 16.66
N ASN A 404 7.25 15.33 15.58
CA ASN A 404 7.02 13.89 15.65
C ASN A 404 8.23 13.17 16.25
N LYS A 405 7.97 12.25 17.19
CA LYS A 405 9.01 11.40 17.81
C LYS A 405 9.29 10.13 17.01
N ASP A 406 8.37 9.76 16.12
CA ASP A 406 8.46 8.54 15.32
C ASP A 406 9.48 8.65 14.19
N LEU A 407 9.97 7.48 13.74
CA LEU A 407 10.82 7.38 12.56
C LEU A 407 10.07 7.89 11.32
N LEU A 408 10.69 8.83 10.63
CA LEU A 408 10.18 9.42 9.39
C LEU A 408 10.02 8.33 8.30
N PHE A 409 8.90 8.39 7.59
CA PHE A 409 8.51 7.45 6.52
C PHE A 409 8.55 5.97 6.92
N LYS A 410 8.27 5.64 8.19
CA LYS A 410 8.13 4.26 8.65
C LYS A 410 6.95 3.53 7.98
N GLY A 411 7.05 2.21 7.90
CA GLY A 411 5.95 1.28 7.56
C GLY A 411 4.67 1.51 8.37
N ASP A 412 3.51 1.11 7.82
CA ASP A 412 2.27 0.97 8.62
C ASP A 412 2.42 -0.11 9.70
N TYR A 413 3.20 -1.14 9.36
CA TYR A 413 3.54 -2.24 10.24
C TYR A 413 5.05 -2.41 10.29
N ALA A 414 5.56 -2.69 11.49
CA ALA A 414 6.95 -3.03 11.66
C ALA A 414 7.30 -4.31 10.88
N LEU A 415 8.54 -4.36 10.39
CA LEU A 415 9.05 -5.46 9.59
C LEU A 415 9.12 -6.73 10.45
N GLN A 416 8.64 -7.82 9.86
CA GLN A 416 8.53 -9.14 10.47
C GLN A 416 9.16 -10.16 9.52
N PRO A 417 10.50 -10.25 9.50
CA PRO A 417 11.19 -11.16 8.60
C PRO A 417 11.01 -12.60 9.07
N ILE A 418 10.75 -13.49 8.12
CA ILE A 418 10.77 -14.94 8.28
C ILE A 418 11.85 -15.46 7.34
N SER A 419 13.03 -15.73 7.90
CA SER A 419 14.22 -16.18 7.18
C SER A 419 14.44 -17.69 7.24
N ASN A 420 13.81 -18.35 8.20
CA ASN A 420 13.97 -19.78 8.42
C ASN A 420 12.67 -20.42 8.91
N TRP A 421 12.65 -21.75 8.88
CA TRP A 421 11.46 -22.52 9.23
C TRP A 421 11.06 -22.32 10.69
N ALA A 422 12.01 -22.24 11.63
CA ALA A 422 11.71 -22.06 13.05
C ALA A 422 10.95 -20.73 13.31
N GLU A 423 11.37 -19.63 12.68
CA GLU A 423 10.70 -18.33 12.76
C GLU A 423 9.25 -18.40 12.29
N SER A 424 8.95 -19.19 11.26
CA SER A 424 7.59 -19.32 10.75
C SER A 424 6.60 -19.94 11.77
N TRP A 425 7.08 -20.74 12.71
CA TRP A 425 6.24 -21.34 13.76
C TRP A 425 5.76 -20.33 14.80
N THR A 426 6.41 -19.17 14.93
CA THR A 426 5.95 -18.08 15.81
C THR A 426 4.59 -17.52 15.36
N TYR A 427 4.27 -17.68 14.06
CA TYR A 427 2.97 -17.33 13.48
C TYR A 427 1.97 -18.50 13.49
N GLY A 428 2.36 -19.64 14.05
CA GLY A 428 1.53 -20.83 14.25
C GLY A 428 1.68 -21.92 13.18
N PRO A 429 1.04 -23.08 13.38
CA PRO A 429 1.25 -24.27 12.55
C PRO A 429 0.90 -24.09 11.07
N PHE A 430 -0.04 -23.21 10.74
CA PHE A 430 -0.38 -22.91 9.35
C PHE A 430 0.78 -22.28 8.59
N TYR A 431 1.50 -21.34 9.23
CA TYR A 431 2.69 -20.73 8.64
C TYR A 431 3.83 -21.73 8.52
N GLY A 432 4.10 -22.50 9.57
CA GLY A 432 5.13 -23.53 9.58
C GLY A 432 4.93 -24.63 8.55
N LEU A 433 3.71 -25.15 8.40
CA LEU A 433 3.46 -26.34 7.59
C LEU A 433 3.01 -26.04 6.15
N ILE A 434 2.41 -24.88 5.90
CA ILE A 434 1.82 -24.58 4.57
C ILE A 434 2.45 -23.31 3.97
N VAL A 435 2.44 -22.19 4.67
CA VAL A 435 2.85 -20.90 4.08
C VAL A 435 4.35 -20.84 3.80
N TYR A 436 5.18 -21.21 4.77
CA TYR A 436 6.65 -21.13 4.64
C TYR A 436 7.21 -22.09 3.58
N PRO A 437 6.84 -23.39 3.52
CA PRO A 437 7.31 -24.25 2.43
C PRO A 437 6.91 -23.73 1.05
N LEU A 438 5.70 -23.16 0.94
CA LEU A 438 5.22 -22.55 -0.29
C LEU A 438 5.98 -21.26 -0.64
N SER A 439 6.34 -20.44 0.35
CA SER A 439 7.16 -19.24 0.12
C SER A 439 8.56 -19.62 -0.37
N VAL A 440 9.17 -20.68 0.17
CA VAL A 440 10.47 -21.19 -0.29
C VAL A 440 10.38 -21.64 -1.75
N ILE A 441 9.33 -22.36 -2.13
CA ILE A 441 9.11 -22.79 -3.53
C ILE A 441 8.98 -21.57 -4.44
N VAL A 442 8.13 -20.60 -4.08
CA VAL A 442 7.90 -19.41 -4.91
C VAL A 442 9.17 -18.55 -5.02
N GLN A 443 9.89 -18.30 -3.92
CA GLN A 443 11.17 -17.58 -3.94
C GLN A 443 12.21 -18.29 -4.81
N SER A 444 12.31 -19.61 -4.70
CA SER A 444 13.28 -20.39 -5.49
C SER A 444 12.97 -20.30 -6.99
N LEU A 445 11.69 -20.35 -7.37
CA LEU A 445 11.27 -20.16 -8.76
C LEU A 445 11.57 -18.74 -9.24
N GLN A 446 11.28 -17.73 -8.42
CA GLN A 446 11.52 -16.32 -8.73
C GLN A 446 13.00 -16.05 -9.01
N GLN A 447 13.90 -16.49 -8.12
CA GLN A 447 15.34 -16.25 -8.23
C GLN A 447 16.01 -17.04 -9.36
N SER A 448 15.40 -18.15 -9.78
CA SER A 448 15.92 -18.96 -10.89
C SER A 448 15.64 -18.34 -12.26
N LEU A 449 14.75 -17.34 -12.31
CA LEU A 449 14.38 -16.66 -13.55
C LEU A 449 15.17 -15.35 -13.69
N PRO A 450 15.62 -15.00 -14.91
CA PRO A 450 16.21 -13.70 -15.15
C PRO A 450 15.17 -12.59 -14.95
N ASN A 451 15.61 -11.34 -14.86
CA ASN A 451 14.69 -10.20 -14.85
C ASN A 451 13.99 -10.11 -16.22
N LEU A 452 12.69 -10.42 -16.24
CA LEU A 452 11.83 -10.43 -17.41
C LEU A 452 10.73 -9.37 -17.28
N LYS A 453 11.03 -8.22 -16.65
CA LYS A 453 10.08 -7.09 -16.48
C LYS A 453 8.76 -7.54 -15.84
N GLY A 454 8.85 -8.33 -14.77
CA GLY A 454 7.73 -8.82 -13.98
C GLY A 454 7.11 -10.13 -14.46
N TRP A 455 7.49 -10.66 -15.63
CA TRP A 455 7.04 -11.98 -16.08
C TRP A 455 7.57 -13.11 -15.20
N GLU A 456 8.75 -12.92 -14.60
CA GLU A 456 9.34 -13.83 -13.62
C GLU A 456 8.38 -14.12 -12.45
N ALA A 457 7.75 -13.08 -11.90
CA ALA A 457 6.79 -13.21 -10.80
C ALA A 457 5.54 -13.95 -11.22
N ILE A 458 5.06 -13.72 -12.44
CA ILE A 458 3.90 -14.42 -12.98
C ILE A 458 4.22 -15.90 -13.14
N ILE A 459 5.36 -16.23 -13.73
CA ILE A 459 5.77 -17.61 -13.94
C ILE A 459 5.90 -18.32 -12.58
N ALA A 460 6.53 -17.69 -11.59
CA ALA A 460 6.63 -18.25 -10.24
C ALA A 460 5.25 -18.49 -9.61
N ILE A 461 4.35 -17.50 -9.66
CA ILE A 461 2.97 -17.63 -9.15
C ILE A 461 2.21 -18.74 -9.89
N VAL A 462 2.30 -18.81 -11.21
CA VAL A 462 1.57 -19.79 -12.05
C VAL A 462 2.07 -21.20 -11.81
N ILE A 463 3.39 -21.42 -11.75
CA ILE A 463 3.96 -22.74 -11.48
C ILE A 463 3.54 -23.22 -10.08
N SER A 464 3.66 -22.36 -9.05
CA SER A 464 3.23 -22.70 -7.70
C SER A 464 1.72 -22.92 -7.59
N LEU A 465 0.92 -22.17 -8.36
CA LEU A 465 -0.51 -22.40 -8.50
C LEU A 465 -0.81 -23.77 -9.09
N VAL A 466 -0.18 -24.13 -10.22
CA VAL A 466 -0.38 -25.43 -10.87
C VAL A 466 0.02 -26.57 -9.93
N LEU A 467 1.18 -26.45 -9.28
CA LEU A 467 1.68 -27.44 -8.32
C LEU A 467 0.68 -27.67 -7.18
N THR A 468 0.28 -26.60 -6.50
CA THR A 468 -0.67 -26.69 -5.38
C THR A 468 -2.03 -27.21 -5.81
N ARG A 469 -2.49 -26.84 -7.02
CA ARG A 469 -3.76 -27.32 -7.59
C ARG A 469 -3.71 -28.78 -8.00
N LEU A 470 -2.59 -29.29 -8.50
CA LEU A 470 -2.41 -30.71 -8.82
C LEU A 470 -2.46 -31.56 -7.54
N ILE A 471 -1.77 -31.13 -6.48
CA ILE A 471 -1.83 -31.78 -5.17
C ILE A 471 -3.26 -31.77 -4.64
N ALA A 472 -3.94 -30.61 -4.69
CA ALA A 472 -5.33 -30.50 -4.27
C ALA A 472 -6.26 -31.41 -5.09
N LEU A 473 -6.06 -31.49 -6.41
CA LEU A 473 -6.83 -32.35 -7.30
C LEU A 473 -6.63 -33.83 -6.93
N ALA A 474 -5.39 -34.27 -6.68
CA ALA A 474 -5.10 -35.64 -6.27
C ALA A 474 -5.84 -36.00 -4.97
N LEU A 475 -5.80 -35.11 -3.97
CA LEU A 475 -6.47 -35.31 -2.68
C LEU A 475 -8.01 -35.27 -2.81
N THR A 476 -8.54 -34.39 -3.67
CA THR A 476 -9.99 -34.16 -3.82
C THR A 476 -10.62 -34.96 -4.96
N PHE A 477 -9.88 -35.78 -5.70
CA PHE A 477 -10.38 -36.43 -6.91
C PHE A 477 -11.68 -37.21 -6.68
N LYS A 478 -11.74 -38.02 -5.62
CA LYS A 478 -12.96 -38.79 -5.24
C LYS A 478 -14.11 -37.85 -4.85
N THR A 479 -13.79 -36.77 -4.16
CA THR A 479 -14.74 -35.74 -3.71
C THR A 479 -15.35 -35.01 -4.90
N LYS A 480 -14.53 -34.54 -5.85
CA LYS A 480 -14.99 -33.90 -7.10
C LYS A 480 -15.81 -34.87 -7.94
N MET A 481 -15.46 -36.16 -7.92
CA MET A 481 -16.23 -37.19 -8.60
C MET A 481 -17.64 -37.37 -7.98
N SER A 482 -17.72 -37.41 -6.65
CA SER A 482 -18.99 -37.46 -5.91
C SER A 482 -19.85 -36.22 -6.18
N GLN A 483 -19.26 -35.03 -6.17
CA GLN A 483 -19.93 -33.77 -6.52
C GLN A 483 -20.51 -33.80 -7.93
N SER A 484 -19.79 -34.37 -8.90
CA SER A 484 -20.33 -34.57 -10.24
C SER A 484 -21.56 -35.49 -10.28
N LEU A 485 -21.63 -36.52 -9.43
CA LEU A 485 -22.81 -37.38 -9.37
C LEU A 485 -24.00 -36.63 -8.78
N GLN A 486 -23.75 -35.77 -7.79
CA GLN A 486 -24.77 -34.88 -7.21
C GLN A 486 -25.36 -33.91 -8.23
N GLU A 487 -24.53 -33.34 -9.12
CA GLU A 487 -25.00 -32.50 -10.22
C GLU A 487 -26.02 -33.24 -11.11
N GLY A 488 -25.80 -34.53 -11.37
CA GLY A 488 -26.74 -35.38 -12.10
C GLY A 488 -28.08 -35.59 -11.39
N LEU A 489 -28.13 -35.43 -10.06
CA LEU A 489 -29.33 -35.56 -9.24
C LEU A 489 -30.06 -34.23 -9.03
N ARG A 490 -29.57 -33.12 -9.58
CA ARG A 490 -30.12 -31.76 -9.36
C ARG A 490 -31.64 -31.67 -9.62
N TYR A 491 -32.15 -32.34 -10.65
CA TYR A 491 -33.60 -32.37 -10.93
C TYR A 491 -34.40 -33.16 -9.90
N LYS A 492 -33.89 -34.30 -9.43
CA LYS A 492 -34.55 -35.08 -8.38
C LYS A 492 -34.59 -34.30 -7.07
N LYS A 493 -33.53 -33.54 -6.78
CA LYS A 493 -33.51 -32.59 -5.66
C LYS A 493 -34.54 -31.47 -5.86
N ALA A 494 -34.64 -30.90 -7.06
CA ALA A 494 -35.61 -29.85 -7.37
C ALA A 494 -37.07 -30.33 -7.25
N ALA A 495 -37.36 -31.58 -7.63
CA ALA A 495 -38.69 -32.18 -7.45
C ALA A 495 -39.07 -32.33 -5.96
N ILE A 496 -38.10 -32.74 -5.12
CA ILE A 496 -38.29 -32.74 -3.66
C ILE A 496 -38.51 -31.30 -3.16
N GLU A 497 -37.68 -30.34 -3.57
CA GLU A 497 -37.83 -28.93 -3.15
C GLU A 497 -39.20 -28.34 -3.57
N ALA A 498 -39.71 -28.70 -4.75
CA ALA A 498 -41.03 -28.32 -5.24
C ALA A 498 -42.17 -28.81 -4.34
N LYS A 499 -42.12 -30.07 -3.86
CA LYS A 499 -43.11 -30.67 -2.95
C LYS A 499 -43.28 -29.88 -1.64
N TYR A 500 -42.26 -29.16 -1.19
CA TYR A 500 -42.26 -28.41 0.07
C TYR A 500 -42.35 -26.89 -0.11
N GLN A 501 -42.62 -26.39 -1.33
CA GLN A 501 -42.88 -24.97 -1.54
C GLN A 501 -44.14 -24.53 -0.75
N GLY A 502 -44.10 -23.33 -0.17
CA GLY A 502 -45.18 -22.80 0.69
C GLY A 502 -45.07 -23.18 2.17
N PHE A 503 -44.36 -24.26 2.53
CA PHE A 503 -44.18 -24.69 3.93
C PHE A 503 -42.90 -24.14 4.59
N GLU A 504 -42.35 -23.05 4.06
CA GLU A 504 -41.04 -22.51 4.46
C GLU A 504 -41.01 -21.91 5.87
N LYS A 505 -42.16 -21.64 6.50
CA LYS A 505 -42.23 -21.17 7.90
C LYS A 505 -42.38 -22.32 8.91
N ASN A 506 -42.69 -23.54 8.46
CA ASN A 506 -42.88 -24.70 9.34
C ASN A 506 -41.56 -25.47 9.57
N LYS A 507 -41.09 -25.52 10.83
CA LYS A 507 -39.84 -26.18 11.25
C LYS A 507 -39.85 -27.69 10.95
N GLN A 508 -40.98 -28.37 11.16
CA GLN A 508 -41.13 -29.80 10.92
C GLN A 508 -41.06 -30.14 9.43
N MET A 509 -41.69 -29.32 8.58
CA MET A 509 -41.66 -29.52 7.13
C MET A 509 -40.26 -29.26 6.54
N LYS A 510 -39.50 -28.29 7.08
CA LYS A 510 -38.07 -28.13 6.75
C LYS A 510 -37.25 -29.37 7.09
N MET A 511 -37.47 -29.94 8.27
CA MET A 511 -36.75 -31.13 8.72
C MET A 511 -37.06 -32.33 7.80
N ARG A 512 -38.34 -32.55 7.46
CA ARG A 512 -38.76 -33.60 6.50
C ARG A 512 -38.15 -33.41 5.12
N LYS A 513 -38.15 -32.19 4.59
CA LYS A 513 -37.47 -31.86 3.32
C LYS A 513 -35.99 -32.24 3.36
N ASN A 514 -35.29 -31.89 4.44
CA ASN A 514 -33.87 -32.23 4.59
C ASN A 514 -33.64 -33.75 4.68
N GLN A 515 -34.53 -34.49 5.35
CA GLN A 515 -34.49 -35.95 5.42
C GLN A 515 -34.70 -36.61 4.05
N GLU A 516 -35.68 -36.15 3.25
CA GLU A 516 -35.89 -36.68 1.89
C GLU A 516 -34.68 -36.41 0.97
N ILE A 517 -34.06 -35.22 1.07
CA ILE A 517 -32.84 -34.90 0.33
C ILE A 517 -31.67 -35.79 0.77
N GLN A 518 -31.51 -36.03 2.08
CA GLN A 518 -30.48 -36.93 2.60
C GLN A 518 -30.72 -38.38 2.16
N ALA A 519 -31.97 -38.86 2.18
CA ALA A 519 -32.35 -40.18 1.69
C ALA A 519 -32.05 -40.34 0.20
N LEU A 520 -32.28 -39.29 -0.61
CA LEU A 520 -31.90 -39.27 -2.02
C LEU A 520 -30.37 -39.46 -2.17
N TYR A 521 -29.56 -38.71 -1.44
CA TYR A 521 -28.10 -38.86 -1.50
C TYR A 521 -27.62 -40.23 -1.00
N ALA A 522 -28.20 -40.74 0.09
CA ALA A 522 -27.90 -42.07 0.62
C ALA A 522 -28.23 -43.18 -0.40
N LYS A 523 -29.34 -43.07 -1.14
CA LYS A 523 -29.71 -44.02 -2.22
C LYS A 523 -28.62 -44.13 -3.29
N TYR A 524 -27.91 -43.03 -3.57
CA TYR A 524 -26.83 -42.98 -4.56
C TYR A 524 -25.43 -43.14 -3.97
N ASN A 525 -25.32 -43.46 -2.67
CA ASN A 525 -24.07 -43.58 -1.93
C ASN A 525 -23.17 -42.33 -2.09
N ILE A 526 -23.82 -41.17 -1.95
CA ILE A 526 -23.22 -39.86 -2.00
C ILE A 526 -23.13 -39.35 -0.57
N ASN A 527 -21.93 -38.92 -0.14
CA ASN A 527 -21.76 -38.29 1.15
C ASN A 527 -22.02 -36.78 1.04
N PRO A 528 -22.98 -36.20 1.80
CA PRO A 528 -23.20 -34.75 1.83
C PRO A 528 -21.93 -33.96 2.22
N LEU A 529 -21.04 -34.56 3.02
CA LEU A 529 -19.78 -33.94 3.42
C LEU A 529 -18.76 -33.79 2.29
N ASP A 530 -18.94 -34.50 1.17
CA ASP A 530 -18.08 -34.36 -0.01
C ASP A 530 -18.17 -32.93 -0.60
N GLN A 531 -19.26 -32.19 -0.37
CA GLN A 531 -19.32 -30.78 -0.80
C GLN A 531 -18.31 -29.91 -0.04
N PHE A 532 -18.12 -30.17 1.25
CA PHE A 532 -17.20 -29.42 2.10
C PHE A 532 -15.75 -29.85 1.90
N GLY A 533 -15.49 -31.12 1.56
CA GLY A 533 -14.11 -31.63 1.41
C GLY A 533 -13.26 -30.86 0.39
N SER A 534 -13.86 -30.43 -0.73
CA SER A 534 -13.11 -29.60 -1.71
C SER A 534 -12.85 -28.19 -1.21
N LEU A 535 -13.75 -27.62 -0.41
CA LEU A 535 -13.60 -26.28 0.16
C LEU A 535 -12.53 -26.27 1.26
N LEU A 536 -12.50 -27.28 2.11
CA LEU A 536 -11.52 -27.44 3.19
C LEU A 536 -10.08 -27.52 2.68
N ILE A 537 -9.87 -28.08 1.49
CA ILE A 537 -8.54 -28.12 0.87
C ILE A 537 -8.25 -26.85 0.06
N SER A 538 -9.26 -26.26 -0.59
CA SER A 538 -9.05 -25.09 -1.45
C SER A 538 -8.80 -23.79 -0.68
N MET A 539 -9.50 -23.57 0.44
CA MET A 539 -9.36 -22.32 1.20
C MET A 539 -7.96 -22.10 1.80
N PRO A 540 -7.34 -23.10 2.45
CA PRO A 540 -6.00 -22.96 3.03
C PRO A 540 -4.92 -22.73 1.98
N ILE A 541 -5.03 -23.39 0.83
CA ILE A 541 -4.11 -23.19 -0.29
C ILE A 541 -4.21 -21.76 -0.80
N PHE A 542 -5.44 -21.25 -0.96
CA PHE A 542 -5.65 -19.86 -1.36
C PHE A 542 -5.02 -18.89 -0.36
N LEU A 543 -5.30 -19.06 0.93
CA LEU A 543 -4.77 -18.18 1.97
C LEU A 543 -3.24 -18.25 2.07
N ALA A 544 -2.66 -19.43 1.89
CA ALA A 544 -1.22 -19.60 1.85
C ALA A 544 -0.62 -18.85 0.65
N MET A 545 -1.14 -19.07 -0.56
CA MET A 545 -0.69 -18.33 -1.75
C MET A 545 -0.87 -16.83 -1.60
N TRP A 546 -2.00 -16.38 -1.03
CA TRP A 546 -2.24 -14.97 -0.77
C TRP A 546 -1.19 -14.38 0.18
N ARG A 547 -0.88 -15.07 1.29
CA ARG A 547 0.17 -14.67 2.23
C ARG A 547 1.55 -14.68 1.62
N VAL A 548 1.84 -15.64 0.74
CA VAL A 548 3.11 -15.71 0.02
C VAL A 548 3.27 -14.56 -0.97
N ILE A 549 2.24 -14.27 -1.78
CA ILE A 549 2.23 -13.15 -2.74
C ILE A 549 2.42 -11.81 -2.03
N GLN A 550 1.78 -11.63 -0.87
CA GLN A 550 1.95 -10.42 -0.05
C GLN A 550 3.13 -10.47 0.91
N GLY A 551 3.96 -11.51 0.89
CA GLY A 551 5.05 -11.69 1.83
C GLY A 551 6.42 -11.77 1.16
N ILE A 552 6.50 -12.06 -0.14
CA ILE A 552 7.78 -12.12 -0.85
C ILE A 552 8.13 -10.72 -1.39
N PRO A 553 9.22 -10.08 -0.93
CA PRO A 553 9.63 -8.75 -1.38
C PRO A 553 9.77 -8.62 -2.90
N GLU A 554 10.34 -9.63 -3.56
CA GLU A 554 10.51 -9.65 -5.02
C GLU A 554 9.16 -9.60 -5.77
N ILE A 555 8.13 -10.23 -5.22
CA ILE A 555 6.78 -10.19 -5.79
C ILE A 555 6.12 -8.84 -5.51
N LYS A 556 6.37 -8.25 -4.34
CA LYS A 556 5.85 -6.92 -3.97
C LYS A 556 6.42 -5.80 -4.86
N ASP A 557 7.71 -5.86 -5.20
CA ASP A 557 8.41 -4.90 -6.08
C ASP A 557 8.04 -5.07 -7.56
N THR A 558 7.37 -6.17 -7.92
CA THR A 558 7.07 -6.46 -9.32
C THR A 558 6.21 -5.38 -9.96
N VAL A 559 6.71 -4.85 -11.09
CA VAL A 559 5.95 -4.05 -12.05
C VAL A 559 5.79 -4.85 -13.32
N TRP A 560 4.54 -5.15 -13.70
CA TRP A 560 4.21 -5.91 -14.90
C TRP A 560 3.26 -5.10 -15.78
N LEU A 561 3.68 -4.83 -17.03
CA LEU A 561 2.91 -4.03 -18.00
C LEU A 561 2.46 -2.66 -17.44
N GLY A 562 3.31 -2.02 -16.64
CA GLY A 562 3.00 -0.74 -15.97
C GLY A 562 2.18 -0.86 -14.70
N LEU A 563 1.78 -2.08 -14.29
CA LEU A 563 1.01 -2.33 -13.09
C LEU A 563 1.91 -2.76 -11.94
N ASN A 564 1.85 -2.05 -10.82
CA ASN A 564 2.54 -2.47 -9.60
C ASN A 564 1.71 -3.54 -8.86
N PHE A 565 2.35 -4.67 -8.54
CA PHE A 565 1.71 -5.80 -7.86
C PHE A 565 1.17 -5.47 -6.47
N SER A 566 1.77 -4.48 -5.80
CA SER A 566 1.36 -4.00 -4.49
C SER A 566 0.11 -3.09 -4.52
N SER A 567 -0.23 -2.55 -5.69
CA SER A 567 -1.34 -1.59 -5.85
C SER A 567 -2.69 -2.29 -5.97
N VAL A 568 -3.73 -1.66 -5.41
CA VAL A 568 -5.13 -2.10 -5.55
C VAL A 568 -5.73 -1.48 -6.81
N SER A 569 -6.01 -2.32 -7.81
CA SER A 569 -6.46 -1.89 -9.14
C SER A 569 -7.70 -0.99 -9.11
N PHE A 570 -8.69 -1.29 -8.26
CA PHE A 570 -9.89 -0.47 -8.13
C PHE A 570 -9.59 0.93 -7.61
N GLN A 571 -8.73 1.05 -6.59
CA GLN A 571 -8.33 2.34 -6.04
C GLN A 571 -7.55 3.16 -7.07
N LYS A 572 -6.70 2.51 -7.86
CA LYS A 572 -5.94 3.15 -8.95
C LYS A 572 -6.85 3.71 -10.04
N VAL A 573 -7.81 2.92 -10.51
CA VAL A 573 -8.80 3.36 -11.50
C VAL A 573 -9.64 4.52 -10.96
N MET A 574 -10.11 4.44 -9.71
CA MET A 574 -10.87 5.52 -9.07
C MET A 574 -10.02 6.79 -8.84
N GLY A 575 -8.71 6.64 -8.68
CA GLY A 575 -7.74 7.73 -8.60
C GLY A 575 -7.34 8.33 -9.96
N GLY A 576 -7.91 7.85 -11.07
CA GLY A 576 -7.67 8.36 -12.42
C GLY A 576 -6.67 7.55 -13.26
N ASP A 577 -6.03 6.53 -12.71
CA ASP A 577 -5.09 5.68 -13.46
C ASP A 577 -5.82 4.52 -14.16
N MET A 578 -6.25 4.79 -15.40
CA MET A 578 -6.98 3.85 -16.23
C MET A 578 -6.16 2.65 -16.70
N SER A 579 -4.83 2.65 -16.53
CA SER A 579 -3.99 1.52 -16.91
C SER A 579 -4.35 0.24 -16.12
N TYR A 580 -4.87 0.38 -14.91
CA TYR A 580 -5.31 -0.74 -14.06
C TYR A 580 -6.68 -1.32 -14.44
N LEU A 581 -7.42 -0.69 -15.37
CA LEU A 581 -8.78 -1.12 -15.71
C LEU A 581 -8.81 -2.50 -16.40
N TRP A 582 -7.89 -2.75 -17.33
CA TRP A 582 -7.92 -3.97 -18.12
C TRP A 582 -7.68 -5.22 -17.26
N ILE A 583 -6.77 -5.16 -16.29
CA ILE A 583 -6.48 -6.31 -15.41
C ILE A 583 -7.67 -6.62 -14.51
N LEU A 584 -8.37 -5.57 -14.03
CA LEU A 584 -9.57 -5.69 -13.21
C LEU A 584 -10.70 -6.36 -14.00
N VAL A 585 -10.98 -5.86 -15.21
CA VAL A 585 -12.01 -6.43 -16.09
C VAL A 585 -11.68 -7.87 -16.49
N LEU A 586 -10.44 -8.12 -16.91
CA LEU A 586 -10.00 -9.45 -17.36
C LEU A 586 -10.08 -10.49 -16.24
N THR A 587 -9.62 -10.13 -15.03
CA THR A 587 -9.66 -11.03 -13.87
C THR A 587 -11.11 -11.37 -13.48
N ILE A 588 -12.00 -10.37 -13.41
CA ILE A 588 -13.42 -10.58 -13.12
C ILE A 588 -14.07 -11.45 -14.22
N ALA A 589 -13.80 -11.16 -15.50
CA ALA A 589 -14.36 -11.91 -16.61
C ALA A 589 -13.97 -13.39 -16.56
N ILE A 590 -12.68 -13.69 -16.36
CA ILE A 590 -12.18 -15.07 -16.23
C ILE A 590 -12.73 -15.75 -14.98
N GLN A 591 -12.83 -15.05 -13.85
CA GLN A 591 -13.42 -15.58 -12.63
C GLN A 591 -14.89 -15.96 -12.84
N ILE A 592 -15.71 -15.06 -13.39
CA ILE A 592 -17.12 -15.32 -13.69
C ILE A 592 -17.26 -16.49 -14.69
N LEU A 593 -16.49 -16.46 -15.78
CA LEU A 593 -16.53 -17.51 -16.80
C LEU A 593 -16.18 -18.88 -16.20
N SER A 594 -15.16 -18.95 -15.35
CA SER A 594 -14.74 -20.19 -14.68
C SER A 594 -15.83 -20.76 -13.76
N GLN A 595 -16.62 -19.91 -13.11
CA GLN A 595 -17.71 -20.33 -12.22
C GLN A 595 -18.99 -20.71 -12.98
N LEU A 596 -19.24 -20.11 -14.15
CA LEU A 596 -20.41 -20.41 -14.99
C LEU A 596 -20.19 -21.62 -15.91
N LEU A 597 -18.95 -21.94 -16.28
CA LEU A 597 -18.61 -23.03 -17.19
C LEU A 597 -19.20 -24.40 -16.80
N PRO A 598 -19.15 -24.87 -15.53
CA PRO A 598 -19.76 -26.14 -15.13
C PRO A 598 -21.27 -26.18 -15.43
N GLN A 599 -21.97 -25.06 -15.24
CA GLN A 599 -23.40 -24.97 -15.53
C GLN A 599 -23.66 -25.09 -17.03
N PHE A 600 -22.90 -24.38 -17.87
CA PHE A 600 -23.09 -24.42 -19.31
C PHE A 600 -22.87 -25.82 -19.89
N LEU A 601 -21.85 -26.54 -19.41
CA LEU A 601 -21.59 -27.92 -19.84
C LEU A 601 -22.68 -28.91 -19.39
N ASN A 602 -23.34 -28.63 -18.27
CA ASN A 602 -24.38 -29.48 -17.71
C ASN A 602 -25.79 -29.14 -18.23
N ARG A 603 -26.05 -27.92 -18.72
CA ARG A 603 -27.36 -27.49 -19.26
C ARG A 603 -27.84 -28.32 -20.45
N LYS A 604 -26.94 -28.80 -21.31
CA LYS A 604 -27.29 -29.57 -22.53
C LYS A 604 -27.86 -30.98 -22.27
N LYS A 605 -27.81 -31.50 -21.03
CA LYS A 605 -28.18 -32.90 -20.71
C LYS A 605 -29.64 -33.14 -20.32
N PHE A 606 -30.47 -32.10 -20.19
CA PHE A 606 -31.75 -32.24 -19.49
C PHE A 606 -32.93 -31.63 -20.26
N LYS A 607 -33.35 -32.30 -21.33
CA LYS A 607 -34.59 -32.03 -22.06
C LYS A 607 -35.74 -32.90 -21.52
N ARG A 608 -36.24 -32.59 -20.31
CA ARG A 608 -37.51 -33.15 -19.78
C ARG A 608 -38.53 -32.02 -19.62
N THR A 609 -39.81 -32.31 -19.86
CA THR A 609 -40.93 -31.45 -19.48
C THR A 609 -40.89 -31.26 -17.96
N THR A 610 -40.59 -30.05 -17.50
CA THR A 610 -40.42 -29.70 -16.09
C THR A 610 -41.63 -28.91 -15.61
N THR A 611 -42.15 -29.25 -14.43
CA THR A 611 -43.29 -28.55 -13.81
C THR A 611 -42.90 -27.12 -13.44
N ILE A 612 -43.85 -26.18 -13.41
CA ILE A 612 -43.61 -24.76 -13.08
C ILE A 612 -42.91 -24.62 -11.70
N SER A 613 -43.33 -25.40 -10.71
CA SER A 613 -42.74 -25.42 -9.37
C SER A 613 -41.28 -25.94 -9.36
N GLU A 614 -40.95 -26.94 -10.18
CA GLU A 614 -39.57 -27.44 -10.35
C GLU A 614 -38.67 -26.41 -11.03
N LYS A 615 -39.19 -25.72 -12.06
CA LYS A 615 -38.49 -24.60 -12.71
C LYS A 615 -38.18 -23.49 -11.70
N ASN A 616 -39.12 -23.19 -10.80
CA ASN A 616 -38.91 -22.18 -9.76
C ASN A 616 -37.85 -22.61 -8.72
N ALA A 617 -37.80 -23.88 -8.33
CA ALA A 617 -36.74 -24.41 -7.46
C ALA A 617 -35.35 -24.34 -8.12
N LEU A 618 -35.26 -24.69 -9.42
CA LEU A 618 -34.03 -24.56 -10.19
C LEU A 618 -33.58 -23.10 -10.32
N LYS A 619 -34.50 -22.17 -10.61
CA LYS A 619 -34.24 -20.72 -10.65
C LYS A 619 -33.74 -20.19 -9.31
N LYS A 620 -34.30 -20.65 -8.18
CA LYS A 620 -33.82 -20.28 -6.83
C LYS A 620 -32.36 -20.68 -6.64
N SER A 621 -32.00 -21.91 -7.01
CA SER A 621 -30.61 -22.39 -6.99
C SER A 621 -29.68 -21.58 -7.91
N GLU A 622 -30.13 -21.22 -9.12
CA GLU A 622 -29.35 -20.36 -10.04
C GLU A 622 -29.15 -18.95 -9.47
N LYS A 623 -30.19 -18.37 -8.84
CA LYS A 623 -30.10 -17.05 -8.18
C LYS A 623 -29.08 -17.06 -7.04
N THR A 624 -29.11 -18.07 -6.17
CA THR A 624 -28.11 -18.22 -5.10
C THR A 624 -26.69 -18.29 -5.67
N GLN A 625 -26.49 -19.04 -6.76
CA GLN A 625 -25.19 -19.11 -7.41
C GLN A 625 -24.74 -17.77 -7.99
N LYS A 626 -25.63 -17.02 -8.64
CA LYS A 626 -25.32 -15.67 -9.16
C LYS A 626 -24.97 -14.67 -8.06
N ILE A 627 -25.66 -14.73 -6.92
CA ILE A 627 -25.32 -13.90 -5.75
C ILE A 627 -23.90 -14.25 -5.26
N MET A 628 -23.57 -15.53 -5.16
CA MET A 628 -22.23 -15.96 -4.74
C MET A 628 -21.14 -15.49 -5.72
N VAL A 629 -21.39 -15.58 -7.03
CA VAL A 629 -20.49 -15.06 -8.08
C VAL A 629 -20.26 -13.56 -7.88
N ALA A 630 -21.33 -12.78 -7.63
CA ALA A 630 -21.23 -11.34 -7.39
C ALA A 630 -20.42 -11.01 -6.13
N VAL A 631 -20.66 -11.73 -5.02
CA VAL A 631 -19.89 -11.56 -3.78
C VAL A 631 -18.41 -11.83 -4.00
N PHE A 632 -18.06 -12.92 -4.69
CA PHE A 632 -16.66 -13.23 -5.00
C PHE A 632 -16.02 -12.21 -5.95
N ALA A 633 -16.76 -11.65 -6.90
CA ALA A 633 -16.27 -10.57 -7.76
C ALA A 633 -15.97 -9.29 -6.95
N ILE A 634 -16.81 -8.95 -5.97
CA ILE A 634 -16.57 -7.80 -5.05
C ILE A 634 -15.34 -8.07 -4.17
N ILE A 635 -15.19 -9.29 -3.65
CA ILE A 635 -13.97 -9.65 -2.93
C ILE A 635 -12.75 -9.48 -3.84
N THR A 636 -12.88 -9.80 -5.14
CA THR A 636 -11.76 -9.74 -6.07
C THR A 636 -11.22 -8.35 -6.37
N ILE A 637 -12.08 -7.34 -6.39
CA ILE A 637 -11.65 -5.95 -6.62
C ILE A 637 -10.93 -5.33 -5.43
N MET A 638 -11.03 -5.93 -4.23
CA MET A 638 -10.40 -5.40 -3.01
C MET A 638 -8.91 -5.76 -2.87
N PHE A 639 -8.41 -6.73 -3.63
CA PHE A 639 -7.01 -7.16 -3.52
C PHE A 639 -6.11 -6.47 -4.53
N GLY A 640 -4.81 -6.44 -4.22
CA GLY A 640 -3.77 -5.93 -5.11
C GLY A 640 -3.58 -6.77 -6.37
N VAL A 641 -2.94 -6.17 -7.37
CA VAL A 641 -2.71 -6.76 -8.71
C VAL A 641 -2.08 -8.16 -8.62
N GLY A 642 -1.10 -8.39 -7.74
CA GLY A 642 -0.46 -9.71 -7.62
C GLY A 642 -1.44 -10.85 -7.27
N VAL A 643 -2.45 -10.56 -6.43
CA VAL A 643 -3.50 -11.53 -6.08
C VAL A 643 -4.52 -11.69 -7.21
N GLN A 644 -4.80 -10.62 -7.95
CA GLN A 644 -5.66 -10.68 -9.14
C GLN A 644 -5.05 -11.56 -10.23
N VAL A 645 -3.73 -11.45 -10.45
CA VAL A 645 -2.99 -12.35 -11.34
C VAL A 645 -3.15 -13.81 -10.91
N TYR A 646 -3.00 -14.11 -9.61
CA TYR A 646 -3.25 -15.47 -9.09
C TYR A 646 -4.68 -15.95 -9.40
N TRP A 647 -5.71 -15.11 -9.27
CA TRP A 647 -7.08 -15.48 -9.61
C TRP A 647 -7.34 -15.63 -11.10
N LEU A 648 -6.70 -14.80 -11.93
CA LEU A 648 -6.76 -14.90 -13.38
C LEU A 648 -6.33 -16.29 -13.83
N PHE A 649 -5.10 -16.69 -13.47
CA PHE A 649 -4.58 -18.02 -13.82
C PHE A 649 -5.28 -19.15 -13.07
N GLY A 650 -5.74 -18.92 -11.84
CA GLY A 650 -6.57 -19.86 -11.09
C GLY A 650 -7.91 -20.15 -11.77
N GLY A 651 -8.54 -19.15 -12.37
CA GLY A 651 -9.76 -19.30 -13.16
C GLY A 651 -9.50 -20.07 -14.46
N LEU A 652 -8.40 -19.79 -15.16
CA LEU A 652 -7.97 -20.57 -16.33
C LEU A 652 -7.74 -22.04 -15.97
N TRP A 653 -7.02 -22.31 -14.88
CA TRP A 653 -6.83 -23.66 -14.36
C TRP A 653 -8.16 -24.34 -14.05
N GLN A 654 -9.07 -23.66 -13.35
CA GLN A 654 -10.39 -24.19 -13.02
C GLN A 654 -11.17 -24.57 -14.28
N MET A 655 -11.11 -23.76 -15.34
CA MET A 655 -11.75 -24.08 -16.61
C MET A 655 -11.14 -25.33 -17.26
N LEU A 656 -9.81 -25.41 -17.32
CA LEU A 656 -9.09 -26.59 -17.82
C LEU A 656 -9.49 -27.84 -17.03
N GLU A 657 -9.55 -27.74 -15.70
CA GLU A 657 -9.91 -28.84 -14.81
C GLU A 657 -11.36 -29.31 -15.07
N VAL A 658 -12.31 -28.38 -15.16
CA VAL A 658 -13.72 -28.66 -15.43
C VAL A 658 -13.90 -29.33 -16.81
N LEU A 659 -13.21 -28.83 -17.83
CA LEU A 659 -13.24 -29.42 -19.18
C LEU A 659 -12.63 -30.83 -19.19
N SER A 660 -11.52 -31.02 -18.49
CA SER A 660 -10.84 -32.31 -18.37
C SER A 660 -11.72 -33.33 -17.64
N LEU A 661 -12.31 -32.95 -16.52
CA LEU A 661 -13.28 -33.78 -15.80
C LEU A 661 -14.53 -34.06 -16.64
N HIS A 662 -15.01 -33.10 -17.44
CA HIS A 662 -16.13 -33.31 -18.35
C HIS A 662 -15.81 -34.32 -19.46
N LYS A 663 -14.59 -34.30 -20.02
CA LYS A 663 -14.11 -35.32 -20.96
C LYS A 663 -13.98 -36.68 -20.27
N LEU A 664 -13.37 -36.73 -19.09
CA LEU A 664 -13.22 -37.96 -18.29
C LEU A 664 -14.57 -38.63 -18.02
N LYS A 665 -15.60 -37.85 -17.69
CA LYS A 665 -16.99 -38.33 -17.49
C LYS A 665 -17.55 -39.11 -18.68
N LYS A 666 -17.09 -38.86 -19.91
CA LYS A 666 -17.58 -39.54 -21.12
C LYS A 666 -16.92 -40.90 -21.36
N THR A 667 -15.80 -41.18 -20.70
CA THR A 667 -15.03 -42.43 -20.88
C THR A 667 -15.79 -43.66 -20.35
N LYS A 668 -15.49 -44.85 -20.90
CA LYS A 668 -16.09 -46.13 -20.45
C LYS A 668 -15.74 -46.43 -18.99
N TRP A 669 -14.47 -46.27 -18.62
CA TRP A 669 -13.96 -46.45 -17.26
C TRP A 669 -14.80 -45.70 -16.21
N PHE A 670 -15.09 -44.43 -16.49
CA PHE A 670 -15.85 -43.59 -15.58
C PHE A 670 -17.28 -44.09 -15.40
N LYS A 671 -17.95 -44.45 -16.51
CA LYS A 671 -19.31 -44.99 -16.49
C LYS A 671 -19.37 -46.30 -15.70
N GLU A 672 -18.42 -47.20 -15.94
CA GLU A 672 -18.37 -48.50 -15.25
C GLU A 672 -18.10 -48.35 -13.75
N LYS A 673 -17.14 -47.50 -13.37
CA LYS A 673 -16.71 -47.34 -11.97
C LYS A 673 -17.67 -46.51 -11.12
N TYR A 674 -18.30 -45.49 -11.72
CA TYR A 674 -19.11 -44.52 -10.98
C TYR A 674 -20.56 -44.38 -11.47
N SER A 675 -20.87 -44.62 -12.76
CA SER A 675 -22.26 -44.51 -13.25
C SER A 675 -23.10 -45.77 -13.03
N LYS A 676 -22.50 -46.96 -12.84
CA LYS A 676 -23.26 -48.17 -12.41
C LYS A 676 -24.01 -47.95 -11.08
N LYS A 677 -23.58 -47.02 -10.22
CA LYS A 677 -24.33 -46.60 -9.01
C LYS A 677 -25.61 -45.80 -9.33
N LEU A 678 -25.70 -45.15 -10.48
CA LEU A 678 -26.89 -44.38 -10.91
C LEU A 678 -27.98 -45.28 -11.51
N THR A 679 -27.60 -46.39 -12.14
CA THR A 679 -28.52 -47.31 -12.85
C THR A 679 -29.01 -48.49 -12.02
N LYS A 680 -28.35 -48.85 -10.90
CA LYS A 680 -28.66 -50.09 -10.17
C LYS A 680 -29.99 -50.11 -9.37
N LYS A 681 -30.78 -49.03 -9.36
CA LYS A 681 -32.10 -48.95 -8.69
C LYS A 681 -32.99 -47.84 -9.28
N SER A 682 -33.28 -47.88 -10.58
CA SER A 682 -34.49 -47.22 -11.09
C SER A 682 -35.69 -48.01 -10.62
#